data_AF-Q4L191-F1
#
_entry.id   AF-Q4L191-F1
#
_cell.length_a   1.000
_cell.length_b   1.000
_cell.length_c   1.000
_cell.angle_alpha   90.00
_cell.angle_beta   90.00
_cell.angle_gamma   90.00
#
_symmetry.space_group_name_H-M   'P 1'
#
loop_
_entity.id
_entity.type
_entity.pdbx_description
1 polymer ?
#
loop_
_entity_poly.entity_id
_entity_poly.type
_entity_poly.pdbx_seq_one_letter_code
_entity_poly.pdbx_strand_id
1 'polypeptide(L)'
;MWTSLPALLFLSVLGFYGCKCAPGFGCPRICRCFSNTIRCNNVTQGSALMMDHRDKRLFFYHLSLNTISSHSFDGLKGVQRIEIAQSVTLETIEALAFNNLLNLSEISVQNTRSLMHIGRRTFNNLPKLHYLSISNTGITLFPDITYINSLESEFILDICDNLYLLEIPPNAFIGLTKEYVTMNLYNNGIREIHDYAFNGTKIDKLVLKNNRNLRVIHRYAFEGATGPGVLDVSATALTKLPPQGLESVLVLFAQSAYALKSLPPLQGLWSLREAHLTYNSHCCALLSWNTHRDFSINPAYNNDSTYCDERGQLARVQRVIGGSADTTLVMDMPFFSDVDLSEDEGFGDVNFHYPELDFCQTRPTLVCTPEADAFNPCEDIAGFSFLRVAIWFINILAITGNLTVLLVSFTSRNKLTVPRFLMCHLAFADLCIGIYLLMIATVDFRTQGHYSQHAIEWQTGSGCSAAGFLSVFGGELSVYTLSTITLERWHTITNALQIERHLVLTQAASIMAAGWIICLGMGMLPLFGVSSYAKVSMCLPMDIETPLAQAFIILILLFNVGAFVVVCVCYVLIYLAVKNPEFPRRSADTKIAKRMAVLIFTDFLCMAPISFFAISAAFKVPLITVTNSKILLVLFFPINSCANPFLYAIFTKAFRKDAYQLMSAMGCCKSKASVYRMKAYCSENAIKSNLGSNNKESGTGGRRAAVAGQSHHLKEERELT
;
A
#
# COMPACT_ATOMS: atom_id res chain seq x y z
N MET A 1 11.78 -34.18 -52.59
CA MET A 1 12.58 -35.38 -52.27
C MET A 1 12.08 -35.89 -50.92
N TRP A 2 11.42 -37.06 -50.95
CA TRP A 2 11.05 -37.94 -49.83
C TRP A 2 9.79 -37.52 -49.02
N THR A 3 8.61 -38.18 -49.08
CA THR A 3 8.21 -39.56 -48.68
C THR A 3 8.62 -39.90 -47.24
N SER A 4 7.87 -40.52 -46.33
CA SER A 4 6.49 -41.02 -46.19
C SER A 4 6.42 -41.61 -44.76
N LEU A 5 5.30 -41.43 -44.03
CA LEU A 5 4.84 -42.22 -42.86
C LEU A 5 5.72 -42.25 -41.55
N PRO A 6 5.15 -42.52 -40.35
CA PRO A 6 3.92 -43.30 -40.11
C PRO A 6 2.89 -42.75 -39.12
N ALA A 7 1.64 -42.74 -39.59
CA ALA A 7 0.40 -42.65 -38.80
C ALA A 7 -0.08 -44.04 -38.30
N LEU A 8 0.84 -44.88 -37.79
CA LEU A 8 0.55 -46.28 -37.45
C LEU A 8 0.77 -46.66 -35.97
N LEU A 9 0.94 -45.67 -35.09
CA LEU A 9 1.10 -45.90 -33.64
C LEU A 9 -0.12 -45.49 -32.80
N PHE A 10 -1.23 -45.09 -33.43
CA PHE A 10 -2.41 -44.60 -32.70
C PHE A 10 -3.61 -45.57 -32.64
N LEU A 11 -3.48 -46.80 -33.15
CA LEU A 11 -4.60 -47.77 -33.21
C LEU A 11 -4.34 -49.13 -32.55
N SER A 12 -3.19 -49.36 -31.93
CA SER A 12 -2.86 -50.67 -31.31
C SER A 12 -2.83 -50.69 -29.77
N VAL A 13 -3.10 -49.57 -29.08
CA VAL A 13 -3.14 -49.53 -27.59
C VAL A 13 -4.56 -49.47 -27.01
N LEU A 14 -5.60 -49.37 -27.86
CA LEU A 14 -7.01 -49.44 -27.44
C LEU A 14 -7.58 -50.87 -27.33
N GLY A 15 -6.76 -51.90 -27.56
CA GLY A 15 -7.20 -53.30 -27.64
C GLY A 15 -6.88 -54.22 -26.45
N PHE A 16 -6.24 -53.73 -25.38
CA PHE A 16 -5.77 -54.60 -24.27
C PHE A 16 -6.07 -54.09 -22.85
N TYR A 17 -7.17 -53.35 -22.67
CA TYR A 17 -7.83 -53.20 -21.38
C TYR A 17 -9.34 -53.36 -21.53
N GLY A 18 -9.75 -54.53 -22.03
CA GLY A 18 -11.09 -55.03 -21.77
C GLY A 18 -11.26 -55.31 -20.27
N CYS A 19 -12.36 -54.80 -19.70
CA CYS A 19 -12.86 -55.09 -18.36
C CYS A 19 -11.92 -54.78 -17.18
N LYS A 20 -11.85 -53.50 -16.79
CA LYS A 20 -12.01 -53.19 -15.36
C LYS A 20 -13.42 -52.67 -15.18
N CYS A 21 -14.27 -53.48 -14.58
CA CYS A 21 -15.59 -53.09 -14.10
C CYS A 21 -15.48 -51.71 -13.44
N ALA A 22 -16.37 -50.78 -13.80
CA ALA A 22 -16.71 -49.72 -12.87
C ALA A 22 -17.01 -50.41 -11.52
N PRO A 23 -16.50 -49.93 -10.38
CA PRO A 23 -16.87 -50.49 -9.09
C PRO A 23 -18.36 -50.21 -8.90
N GLY A 24 -19.19 -51.16 -9.31
CA GLY A 24 -20.62 -51.13 -9.03
C GLY A 24 -20.79 -51.04 -7.52
N PHE A 25 -21.74 -50.24 -7.09
CA PHE A 25 -22.07 -50.09 -5.68
C PHE A 25 -22.26 -51.47 -5.02
N GLY A 26 -21.38 -51.80 -4.07
CA GLY A 26 -21.47 -53.02 -3.27
C GLY A 26 -22.26 -52.74 -2.00
N CYS A 27 -23.43 -53.37 -1.86
CA CYS A 27 -24.24 -53.20 -0.65
C CYS A 27 -23.53 -53.80 0.58
N PRO A 28 -23.38 -53.06 1.69
CA PRO A 28 -22.79 -53.59 2.92
C PRO A 28 -23.61 -54.74 3.50
N ARG A 29 -22.95 -55.71 4.17
CA ARG A 29 -23.60 -56.94 4.69
C ARG A 29 -24.69 -56.69 5.72
N ILE A 30 -24.54 -55.61 6.49
CA ILE A 30 -25.49 -55.22 7.55
C ILE A 30 -26.63 -54.35 7.01
N CYS A 31 -26.69 -54.14 5.69
CA CYS A 31 -27.65 -53.30 5.00
C CYS A 31 -28.50 -54.13 4.03
N ARG A 32 -29.71 -53.65 3.75
CA ARG A 32 -30.54 -54.09 2.63
C ARG A 32 -30.65 -52.94 1.63
N CYS A 33 -30.11 -53.14 0.44
CA CYS A 33 -30.13 -52.15 -0.63
C CYS A 33 -31.09 -52.58 -1.73
N PHE A 34 -32.00 -51.69 -2.09
CA PHE A 34 -32.91 -51.81 -3.22
C PHE A 34 -32.57 -50.73 -4.24
N SER A 35 -33.19 -50.76 -5.42
CA SER A 35 -32.96 -49.76 -6.47
C SER A 35 -33.18 -48.32 -5.99
N ASN A 36 -34.13 -48.12 -5.07
CA ASN A 36 -34.57 -46.78 -4.64
C ASN A 36 -34.42 -46.53 -3.13
N THR A 37 -33.94 -47.49 -2.33
CA THR A 37 -33.82 -47.30 -0.87
C THR A 37 -32.71 -48.16 -0.28
N ILE A 38 -32.07 -47.63 0.75
CA ILE A 38 -31.06 -48.33 1.55
C ILE A 38 -31.53 -48.31 3.00
N ARG A 39 -31.53 -49.48 3.64
CA ARG A 39 -31.87 -49.61 5.05
C ARG A 39 -30.79 -50.41 5.77
N CYS A 40 -30.12 -49.76 6.70
CA CYS A 40 -29.12 -50.30 7.61
C CYS A 40 -29.55 -49.94 9.04
N ASN A 41 -30.32 -50.79 9.72
CA ASN A 41 -30.81 -50.51 11.07
C ASN A 41 -30.46 -51.65 12.04
N ASN A 42 -30.87 -51.51 13.30
CA ASN A 42 -30.68 -52.54 14.33
C ASN A 42 -31.19 -53.94 13.91
N VAL A 43 -32.28 -54.03 13.13
CA VAL A 43 -32.86 -55.29 12.64
C VAL A 43 -31.96 -55.93 11.58
N THR A 44 -31.49 -55.14 10.60
CA THR A 44 -30.60 -55.67 9.55
C THR A 44 -29.21 -56.01 10.11
N GLN A 45 -28.72 -55.24 11.09
CA GLN A 45 -27.51 -55.54 11.83
C GLN A 45 -27.62 -56.86 12.61
N GLY A 46 -28.74 -57.08 13.32
CA GLY A 46 -28.97 -58.31 14.10
C GLY A 46 -29.17 -59.57 13.24
N SER A 47 -29.49 -59.40 11.96
CA SER A 47 -29.63 -60.51 11.00
C SER A 47 -28.29 -60.96 10.39
N ALA A 48 -27.20 -60.22 10.61
CA ALA A 48 -25.88 -60.56 10.09
C ALA A 48 -25.21 -61.62 10.98
N LEU A 49 -24.81 -62.75 10.40
CA LEU A 49 -24.36 -63.95 11.12
C LEU A 49 -23.08 -63.74 11.96
N MET A 50 -22.23 -62.75 11.64
CA MET A 50 -21.05 -62.29 12.42
C MET A 50 -20.67 -60.87 11.97
N MET A 51 -20.27 -59.98 12.90
CA MET A 51 -19.73 -58.63 12.57
C MET A 51 -18.21 -58.65 12.43
N ASP A 52 -17.70 -58.13 11.31
CA ASP A 52 -16.27 -57.92 11.04
C ASP A 52 -15.87 -56.46 11.37
N HIS A 53 -14.57 -56.18 11.52
CA HIS A 53 -14.05 -54.81 11.67
C HIS A 53 -14.46 -53.89 10.50
N ARG A 54 -14.68 -54.47 9.31
CA ARG A 54 -15.19 -53.76 8.13
C ARG A 54 -16.63 -53.27 8.29
N ASP A 55 -17.46 -53.96 9.08
CA ASP A 55 -18.85 -53.55 9.30
C ASP A 55 -18.99 -52.38 10.29
N LYS A 56 -17.88 -51.97 10.95
CA LYS A 56 -17.82 -50.74 11.75
C LYS A 56 -17.77 -49.48 10.89
N ARG A 57 -17.43 -49.60 9.60
CA ARG A 57 -17.26 -48.48 8.66
C ARG A 57 -18.12 -48.72 7.43
N LEU A 58 -19.19 -47.95 7.29
CA LEU A 58 -20.09 -48.03 6.16
C LEU A 58 -19.70 -47.02 5.09
N PHE A 59 -19.40 -47.53 3.90
CA PHE A 59 -19.03 -46.72 2.75
C PHE A 59 -20.08 -46.85 1.65
N PHE A 60 -20.63 -45.71 1.23
CA PHE A 60 -21.64 -45.61 0.18
C PHE A 60 -21.08 -44.78 -0.98
N TYR A 61 -20.38 -45.44 -1.90
CA TYR A 61 -19.83 -44.84 -3.12
C TYR A 61 -20.75 -45.10 -4.32
N HIS A 62 -20.89 -44.11 -5.19
CA HIS A 62 -21.64 -44.25 -6.46
C HIS A 62 -23.08 -44.73 -6.27
N LEU A 63 -23.81 -44.15 -5.31
CA LEU A 63 -25.23 -44.44 -5.15
C LEU A 63 -26.01 -44.04 -6.41
N SER A 64 -26.95 -44.90 -6.81
CA SER A 64 -27.86 -44.69 -7.95
C SER A 64 -29.25 -44.19 -7.52
N LEU A 65 -29.43 -43.88 -6.24
CA LEU A 65 -30.68 -43.44 -5.65
C LEU A 65 -30.73 -41.92 -5.48
N ASN A 66 -31.92 -41.35 -5.65
CA ASN A 66 -32.13 -39.90 -5.53
C ASN A 66 -32.31 -39.45 -4.07
N THR A 67 -32.74 -40.35 -3.17
CA THR A 67 -33.12 -39.98 -1.81
C THR A 67 -32.69 -41.02 -0.78
N ILE A 68 -31.96 -40.58 0.25
CA ILE A 68 -31.76 -41.40 1.47
C ILE A 68 -32.99 -41.20 2.35
N SER A 69 -33.75 -42.27 2.55
CA SER A 69 -35.02 -42.24 3.27
C SER A 69 -34.85 -42.00 4.77
N SER A 70 -35.91 -41.53 5.42
CA SER A 70 -35.98 -41.46 6.88
C SER A 70 -35.67 -42.81 7.54
N HIS A 71 -34.94 -42.77 8.66
CA HIS A 71 -34.54 -43.96 9.42
C HIS A 71 -33.70 -44.99 8.63
N SER A 72 -33.03 -44.56 7.55
CA SER A 72 -32.10 -45.42 6.80
C SER A 72 -30.96 -45.97 7.66
N PHE A 73 -30.45 -45.20 8.63
CA PHE A 73 -29.38 -45.57 9.55
C PHE A 73 -29.82 -45.56 11.02
N ASP A 74 -30.92 -46.24 11.35
CA ASP A 74 -31.54 -46.14 12.68
C ASP A 74 -30.99 -47.18 13.68
N GLY A 75 -30.53 -46.70 14.85
CA GLY A 75 -30.23 -47.54 16.01
C GLY A 75 -29.07 -48.54 15.85
N LEU A 76 -28.16 -48.32 14.89
CA LEU A 76 -26.95 -49.14 14.73
C LEU A 76 -26.02 -48.95 15.94
N LYS A 77 -25.65 -50.07 16.59
CA LYS A 77 -24.82 -50.06 17.81
C LYS A 77 -23.33 -50.32 17.54
N GLY A 78 -23.01 -50.92 16.40
CA GLY A 78 -21.64 -51.36 16.06
C GLY A 78 -20.89 -50.42 15.10
N VAL A 79 -21.60 -49.49 14.46
CA VAL A 79 -21.05 -48.63 13.41
C VAL A 79 -20.43 -47.39 14.01
N GLN A 80 -19.19 -47.10 13.60
CA GLN A 80 -18.38 -45.96 14.05
C GLN A 80 -18.26 -44.89 12.96
N ARG A 81 -18.23 -45.27 11.67
CA ARG A 81 -18.09 -44.32 10.56
C ARG A 81 -19.13 -44.59 9.49
N ILE A 82 -19.78 -43.53 9.01
CA ILE A 82 -20.62 -43.57 7.81
C ILE A 82 -20.11 -42.54 6.82
N GLU A 83 -19.79 -42.99 5.61
CA GLU A 83 -19.29 -42.15 4.53
C GLU A 83 -20.15 -42.32 3.28
N ILE A 84 -20.68 -41.23 2.77
CA ILE A 84 -21.46 -41.15 1.54
C ILE A 84 -20.67 -40.29 0.56
N ALA A 85 -20.22 -40.89 -0.55
CA ALA A 85 -19.36 -40.19 -1.47
C ALA A 85 -19.61 -40.50 -2.94
N GLN A 86 -19.19 -39.58 -3.82
CA GLN A 86 -19.19 -39.75 -5.28
C GLN A 86 -20.55 -40.19 -5.86
N SER A 87 -21.63 -39.71 -5.25
CA SER A 87 -23.00 -40.06 -5.62
C SER A 87 -23.62 -38.91 -6.40
N VAL A 88 -23.69 -39.07 -7.73
CA VAL A 88 -24.11 -38.01 -8.67
C VAL A 88 -25.63 -37.89 -8.80
N THR A 89 -26.39 -38.88 -8.36
CA THR A 89 -27.86 -38.91 -8.45
C THR A 89 -28.54 -38.50 -7.15
N LEU A 90 -27.82 -38.49 -6.02
CA LEU A 90 -28.38 -38.19 -4.71
C LEU A 90 -28.76 -36.71 -4.63
N GLU A 91 -30.06 -36.43 -4.46
CA GLU A 91 -30.62 -35.08 -4.41
C GLU A 91 -31.03 -34.66 -2.99
N THR A 92 -31.49 -35.61 -2.17
CA THR A 92 -32.05 -35.33 -0.84
C THR A 92 -31.67 -36.38 0.21
N ILE A 93 -31.40 -35.92 1.44
CA ILE A 93 -31.35 -36.77 2.64
C ILE A 93 -32.54 -36.39 3.52
N GLU A 94 -33.44 -37.34 3.78
CA GLU A 94 -34.65 -37.09 4.57
C GLU A 94 -34.37 -36.95 6.07
N ALA A 95 -35.34 -36.39 6.79
CA ALA A 95 -35.29 -36.22 8.24
C ALA A 95 -35.06 -37.56 8.97
N LEU A 96 -34.36 -37.51 10.10
CA LEU A 96 -34.06 -38.69 10.94
C LEU A 96 -33.34 -39.83 10.20
N ALA A 97 -32.64 -39.55 9.10
CA ALA A 97 -31.84 -40.56 8.41
C ALA A 97 -30.73 -41.14 9.31
N PHE A 98 -30.09 -40.29 10.14
CA PHE A 98 -29.09 -40.68 11.14
C PHE A 98 -29.64 -40.49 12.55
N ASN A 99 -30.23 -41.55 13.10
CA ASN A 99 -30.98 -41.47 14.35
C ASN A 99 -30.50 -42.47 15.40
N ASN A 100 -30.28 -41.98 16.62
CA ASN A 100 -29.94 -42.79 17.81
C ASN A 100 -28.71 -43.71 17.60
N LEU A 101 -27.65 -43.17 17.00
CA LEU A 101 -26.40 -43.89 16.72
C LEU A 101 -25.38 -43.65 17.84
N LEU A 102 -25.48 -44.44 18.90
CA LEU A 102 -24.75 -44.22 20.16
C LEU A 102 -23.22 -44.40 20.09
N ASN A 103 -22.72 -45.10 19.06
CA ASN A 103 -21.29 -45.40 18.88
C ASN A 103 -20.68 -44.79 17.62
N LEU A 104 -21.45 -43.97 16.89
CA LEU A 104 -20.99 -43.34 15.67
C LEU A 104 -20.09 -42.15 16.01
N SER A 105 -18.86 -42.17 15.49
CA SER A 105 -17.84 -41.15 15.69
C SER A 105 -17.68 -40.22 14.49
N GLU A 106 -17.94 -40.72 13.27
CA GLU A 106 -17.67 -39.97 12.04
C GLU A 106 -18.82 -40.08 11.04
N ILE A 107 -19.29 -38.93 10.54
CA ILE A 107 -20.17 -38.82 9.38
C ILE A 107 -19.49 -37.98 8.32
N SER A 108 -19.47 -38.47 7.08
CA SER A 108 -18.87 -37.76 5.96
C SER A 108 -19.76 -37.85 4.72
N VAL A 109 -20.12 -36.70 4.16
CA VAL A 109 -20.88 -36.58 2.90
C VAL A 109 -20.05 -35.77 1.92
N GLN A 110 -19.46 -36.41 0.91
CA GLN A 110 -18.46 -35.78 0.04
C GLN A 110 -18.76 -35.98 -1.45
N ASN A 111 -18.45 -34.99 -2.27
CA ASN A 111 -18.55 -35.13 -3.73
C ASN A 111 -19.96 -35.57 -4.20
N THR A 112 -21.00 -35.04 -3.58
CA THR A 112 -22.41 -35.28 -3.92
C THR A 112 -23.03 -34.01 -4.49
N ARG A 113 -22.57 -33.60 -5.67
CA ARG A 113 -22.88 -32.28 -6.26
C ARG A 113 -24.36 -32.03 -6.51
N SER A 114 -25.15 -33.07 -6.69
CA SER A 114 -26.60 -32.99 -6.90
C SER A 114 -27.40 -32.90 -5.59
N LEU A 115 -26.76 -33.11 -4.43
CA LEU A 115 -27.41 -33.05 -3.12
C LEU A 115 -27.77 -31.60 -2.81
N MET A 116 -29.05 -31.25 -2.94
CA MET A 116 -29.54 -29.89 -2.75
C MET A 116 -30.16 -29.68 -1.37
N HIS A 117 -30.71 -30.74 -0.77
CA HIS A 117 -31.46 -30.65 0.49
C HIS A 117 -31.04 -31.71 1.51
N ILE A 118 -30.72 -31.26 2.72
CA ILE A 118 -30.60 -32.09 3.91
C ILE A 118 -31.78 -31.73 4.80
N GLY A 119 -32.65 -32.70 5.07
CA GLY A 119 -33.86 -32.50 5.85
C GLY A 119 -33.54 -32.01 7.26
N ARG A 120 -34.50 -31.31 7.88
CA ARG A 120 -34.38 -30.90 9.29
C ARG A 120 -34.27 -32.12 10.18
N ARG A 121 -33.52 -32.01 11.28
CA ARG A 121 -33.32 -33.13 12.22
C ARG A 121 -32.81 -34.41 11.56
N THR A 122 -32.05 -34.29 10.46
CA THR A 122 -31.41 -35.43 9.79
C THR A 122 -30.42 -36.13 10.74
N PHE A 123 -29.67 -35.33 11.50
CA PHE A 123 -28.73 -35.78 12.52
C PHE A 123 -29.40 -35.66 13.89
N ASN A 124 -29.74 -36.79 14.52
CA ASN A 124 -30.46 -36.79 15.79
C ASN A 124 -29.84 -37.77 16.79
N ASN A 125 -29.48 -37.24 17.97
CA ASN A 125 -28.95 -37.98 19.12
C ASN A 125 -27.72 -38.85 18.77
N LEU A 126 -26.57 -38.18 18.60
CA LEU A 126 -25.30 -38.77 18.20
C LEU A 126 -24.22 -38.45 19.25
N PRO A 127 -24.29 -39.05 20.45
CA PRO A 127 -23.52 -38.60 21.62
C PRO A 127 -22.01 -38.80 21.50
N LYS A 128 -21.54 -39.70 20.62
CA LYS A 128 -20.11 -39.97 20.37
C LYS A 128 -19.59 -39.35 19.07
N LEU A 129 -20.40 -38.53 18.39
CA LEU A 129 -19.99 -37.95 17.12
C LEU A 129 -18.89 -36.92 17.36
N HIS A 130 -17.73 -37.14 16.76
CA HIS A 130 -16.57 -36.25 16.86
C HIS A 130 -16.31 -35.51 15.55
N TYR A 131 -16.62 -36.12 14.40
CA TYR A 131 -16.34 -35.55 13.08
C TYR A 131 -17.58 -35.55 12.19
N LEU A 132 -18.00 -34.37 11.72
CA LEU A 132 -19.05 -34.21 10.71
C LEU A 132 -18.49 -33.43 9.52
N SER A 133 -18.47 -34.07 8.35
CA SER A 133 -18.03 -33.45 7.10
C SER A 133 -19.14 -33.41 6.05
N ILE A 134 -19.37 -32.24 5.46
CA ILE A 134 -20.26 -32.02 4.31
C ILE A 134 -19.49 -31.20 3.28
N SER A 135 -18.98 -31.87 2.25
CA SER A 135 -18.08 -31.25 1.28
C SER A 135 -18.47 -31.47 -0.17
N ASN A 136 -18.25 -30.43 -0.99
CA ASN A 136 -18.50 -30.47 -2.44
C ASN A 136 -19.93 -30.97 -2.78
N THR A 137 -20.92 -30.35 -2.15
CA THR A 137 -22.35 -30.64 -2.33
C THR A 137 -23.08 -29.46 -2.95
N GLY A 138 -24.32 -29.70 -3.40
CA GLY A 138 -25.20 -28.68 -3.98
C GLY A 138 -26.09 -27.97 -2.96
N ILE A 139 -25.83 -28.09 -1.66
CA ILE A 139 -26.72 -27.57 -0.62
C ILE A 139 -26.81 -26.04 -0.69
N THR A 140 -28.03 -25.55 -0.52
CA THR A 140 -28.35 -24.11 -0.54
C THR A 140 -28.62 -23.53 0.84
N LEU A 141 -29.05 -24.39 1.77
CA LEU A 141 -29.39 -24.04 3.15
C LEU A 141 -28.39 -24.68 4.11
N PHE A 142 -28.10 -23.98 5.21
CA PHE A 142 -27.25 -24.51 6.27
C PHE A 142 -27.92 -25.75 6.91
N PRO A 143 -27.20 -26.87 7.08
CA PRO A 143 -27.77 -28.10 7.62
C PRO A 143 -28.17 -27.94 9.09
N ASP A 144 -29.32 -28.48 9.45
CA ASP A 144 -29.80 -28.47 10.84
C ASP A 144 -29.02 -29.49 11.68
N ILE A 145 -28.09 -28.99 12.49
CA ILE A 145 -27.20 -29.75 13.37
C ILE A 145 -27.60 -29.63 14.85
N THR A 146 -28.76 -29.03 15.14
CA THR A 146 -29.14 -28.64 16.50
C THR A 146 -29.50 -29.80 17.43
N TYR A 147 -29.74 -30.98 16.87
CA TYR A 147 -30.17 -32.18 17.60
C TYR A 147 -29.08 -33.25 17.72
N ILE A 148 -27.82 -32.92 17.40
CA ILE A 148 -26.69 -33.86 17.49
C ILE A 148 -26.38 -34.19 18.96
N ASN A 149 -26.27 -33.18 19.83
CA ASN A 149 -25.95 -33.31 21.26
C ASN A 149 -24.76 -34.22 21.55
N SER A 150 -23.63 -33.98 20.88
CA SER A 150 -22.39 -34.72 21.13
C SER A 150 -21.81 -34.41 22.52
N LEU A 151 -21.19 -35.42 23.13
CA LEU A 151 -20.51 -35.36 24.42
C LEU A 151 -18.98 -35.49 24.28
N GLU A 152 -18.47 -35.64 23.06
CA GLU A 152 -17.03 -35.74 22.81
C GLU A 152 -16.33 -34.38 22.97
N SER A 153 -15.14 -34.42 23.56
CA SER A 153 -14.20 -33.30 23.53
C SER A 153 -13.61 -33.14 22.13
N GLU A 154 -13.38 -31.91 21.68
CA GLU A 154 -12.75 -31.59 20.38
C GLU A 154 -13.59 -31.94 19.13
N PHE A 155 -14.88 -31.56 19.11
CA PHE A 155 -15.70 -31.77 17.92
C PHE A 155 -15.13 -31.01 16.69
N ILE A 156 -15.05 -31.66 15.53
CA ILE A 156 -14.63 -31.06 14.27
C ILE A 156 -15.81 -31.04 13.29
N LEU A 157 -16.19 -29.83 12.88
CA LEU A 157 -17.21 -29.59 11.87
C LEU A 157 -16.57 -29.05 10.58
N ASP A 158 -16.63 -29.85 9.52
CA ASP A 158 -16.13 -29.50 8.19
C ASP A 158 -17.29 -29.27 7.23
N ILE A 159 -17.56 -28.02 6.87
CA ILE A 159 -18.48 -27.67 5.78
C ILE A 159 -17.68 -26.88 4.77
N CYS A 160 -17.26 -27.52 3.67
CA CYS A 160 -16.36 -26.92 2.70
C CYS A 160 -16.75 -27.18 1.25
N ASP A 161 -16.32 -26.31 0.34
CA ASP A 161 -16.58 -26.41 -1.10
C ASP A 161 -18.09 -26.45 -1.47
N ASN A 162 -18.97 -25.90 -0.64
CA ASN A 162 -20.40 -25.78 -0.92
C ASN A 162 -20.70 -24.38 -1.48
N LEU A 163 -20.54 -24.22 -2.80
CA LEU A 163 -20.61 -22.93 -3.50
C LEU A 163 -21.99 -22.25 -3.44
N TYR A 164 -23.06 -23.01 -3.22
CA TYR A 164 -24.43 -22.50 -3.16
C TYR A 164 -24.91 -22.21 -1.73
N LEU A 165 -24.10 -22.52 -0.71
CA LEU A 165 -24.39 -22.16 0.68
C LEU A 165 -24.06 -20.69 0.90
N LEU A 166 -25.10 -19.85 0.97
CA LEU A 166 -24.92 -18.39 0.93
C LEU A 166 -24.86 -17.72 2.30
N GLU A 167 -25.44 -18.30 3.34
CA GLU A 167 -25.62 -17.61 4.63
C GLU A 167 -25.51 -18.58 5.80
N ILE A 168 -25.04 -18.07 6.95
CA ILE A 168 -25.10 -18.78 8.23
C ILE A 168 -26.23 -18.16 9.07
N PRO A 169 -27.32 -18.90 9.34
CA PRO A 169 -28.47 -18.37 10.06
C PRO A 169 -28.19 -18.19 11.57
N PRO A 170 -29.05 -17.45 12.29
CA PRO A 170 -28.99 -17.35 13.75
C PRO A 170 -29.11 -18.73 14.42
N ASN A 171 -28.37 -18.93 15.51
CA ASN A 171 -28.35 -20.17 16.31
C ASN A 171 -28.03 -21.45 15.50
N ALA A 172 -27.29 -21.33 14.39
CA ALA A 172 -27.02 -22.45 13.48
C ALA A 172 -26.31 -23.65 14.16
N PHE A 173 -25.55 -23.40 15.23
CA PHE A 173 -24.70 -24.39 15.88
C PHE A 173 -25.16 -24.75 17.30
N ILE A 174 -26.29 -24.22 17.77
CA ILE A 174 -26.79 -24.50 19.12
C ILE A 174 -27.14 -25.99 19.26
N GLY A 175 -26.72 -26.64 20.36
CA GLY A 175 -27.01 -28.07 20.57
C GLY A 175 -26.11 -29.04 19.79
N LEU A 176 -25.07 -28.55 19.12
CA LEU A 176 -24.04 -29.40 18.50
C LEU A 176 -23.25 -30.20 19.56
N THR A 177 -22.61 -29.49 20.48
CA THR A 177 -21.85 -30.03 21.62
C THR A 177 -21.79 -28.98 22.75
N LYS A 178 -21.56 -29.43 23.99
CA LYS A 178 -21.29 -28.55 25.15
C LYS A 178 -19.79 -28.23 25.31
N GLU A 179 -18.94 -28.94 24.57
CA GLU A 179 -17.49 -28.78 24.57
C GLU A 179 -17.02 -27.86 23.44
N TYR A 180 -15.70 -27.63 23.36
CA TYR A 180 -15.10 -26.81 22.33
C TYR A 180 -15.19 -27.46 20.94
N VAL A 181 -15.51 -26.65 19.92
CA VAL A 181 -15.62 -27.08 18.52
C VAL A 181 -14.63 -26.34 17.63
N THR A 182 -14.01 -27.09 16.72
CA THR A 182 -13.29 -26.58 15.55
C THR A 182 -14.23 -26.55 14.35
N MET A 183 -14.49 -25.36 13.81
CA MET A 183 -15.38 -25.13 12.68
C MET A 183 -14.57 -24.72 11.44
N ASN A 184 -14.52 -25.61 10.45
CA ASN A 184 -13.93 -25.35 9.15
C ASN A 184 -15.02 -25.07 8.11
N LEU A 185 -15.25 -23.79 7.82
CA LEU A 185 -16.30 -23.27 6.95
C LEU A 185 -15.71 -22.60 5.69
N TYR A 186 -14.62 -23.16 5.14
CA TYR A 186 -13.85 -22.55 4.04
C TYR A 186 -14.36 -22.96 2.64
N ASN A 187 -14.00 -22.18 1.62
CA ASN A 187 -14.39 -22.41 0.21
C ASN A 187 -15.91 -22.50 -0.06
N ASN A 188 -16.77 -21.92 0.77
CA ASN A 188 -18.21 -21.90 0.52
C ASN A 188 -18.64 -20.64 -0.25
N GLY A 189 -19.94 -20.58 -0.58
CA GLY A 189 -20.59 -19.43 -1.19
C GLY A 189 -20.99 -18.32 -0.21
N ILE A 190 -20.54 -18.37 1.04
CA ILE A 190 -21.09 -17.56 2.13
C ILE A 190 -20.88 -16.08 1.84
N ARG A 191 -21.95 -15.30 1.98
CA ARG A 191 -22.03 -13.85 1.76
C ARG A 191 -22.19 -13.08 3.06
N GLU A 192 -22.92 -13.65 4.00
CA GLU A 192 -23.35 -13.00 5.24
C GLU A 192 -23.45 -13.99 6.41
N ILE A 193 -23.01 -13.56 7.58
CA ILE A 193 -23.16 -14.28 8.86
C ILE A 193 -24.03 -13.43 9.78
N HIS A 194 -25.23 -13.93 10.09
CA HIS A 194 -26.26 -13.23 10.84
C HIS A 194 -25.90 -13.02 12.33
N ASP A 195 -26.63 -12.11 13.00
CA ASP A 195 -26.56 -11.95 14.46
C ASP A 195 -26.90 -13.25 15.17
N TYR A 196 -26.25 -13.52 16.30
CA TYR A 196 -26.42 -14.74 17.10
C TYR A 196 -26.14 -16.05 16.34
N ALA A 197 -25.44 -16.02 15.20
CA ALA A 197 -25.11 -17.22 14.43
C ALA A 197 -24.42 -18.29 15.27
N PHE A 198 -23.49 -17.87 16.15
CA PHE A 198 -22.68 -18.74 17.00
C PHE A 198 -23.18 -18.85 18.45
N ASN A 199 -24.38 -18.36 18.74
CA ASN A 199 -24.93 -18.32 20.10
C ASN A 199 -24.97 -19.72 20.76
N GLY A 200 -24.55 -19.78 22.03
CA GLY A 200 -24.56 -21.02 22.83
C GLY A 200 -23.48 -22.02 22.46
N THR A 201 -22.42 -21.60 21.76
CA THR A 201 -21.32 -22.48 21.34
C THR A 201 -19.97 -22.06 21.92
N LYS A 202 -19.11 -23.05 22.20
CA LYS A 202 -17.72 -22.83 22.59
C LYS A 202 -16.83 -23.12 21.39
N ILE A 203 -16.21 -22.10 20.82
CA ILE A 203 -15.42 -22.20 19.60
C ILE A 203 -13.95 -22.17 19.96
N ASP A 204 -13.20 -23.20 19.56
CA ASP A 204 -11.74 -23.17 19.64
C ASP A 204 -11.15 -22.49 18.39
N LYS A 205 -11.54 -22.98 17.22
CA LYS A 205 -11.06 -22.49 15.92
C LYS A 205 -12.19 -22.29 14.93
N LEU A 206 -12.21 -21.13 14.28
CA LEU A 206 -13.15 -20.77 13.22
C LEU A 206 -12.41 -20.39 11.94
N VAL A 207 -12.58 -21.19 10.89
CA VAL A 207 -11.96 -20.96 9.57
C VAL A 207 -13.03 -20.58 8.55
N LEU A 208 -13.04 -19.32 8.12
CA LEU A 208 -13.90 -18.75 7.09
C LEU A 208 -13.15 -18.45 5.78
N LYS A 209 -11.96 -19.06 5.62
CA LYS A 209 -11.05 -18.80 4.51
C LYS A 209 -11.68 -19.01 3.12
N ASN A 210 -11.32 -18.16 2.17
CA ASN A 210 -11.69 -18.25 0.76
C ASN A 210 -13.22 -18.25 0.49
N ASN A 211 -14.03 -17.75 1.43
CA ASN A 211 -15.39 -17.30 1.15
C ASN A 211 -15.33 -15.94 0.46
N ARG A 212 -15.04 -15.93 -0.85
CA ARG A 212 -14.73 -14.71 -1.62
C ARG A 212 -15.85 -13.67 -1.62
N ASN A 213 -17.08 -14.08 -1.39
CA ASN A 213 -18.25 -13.21 -1.38
C ASN A 213 -18.70 -12.78 0.03
N LEU A 214 -18.01 -13.23 1.09
CA LEU A 214 -18.34 -12.88 2.47
C LEU A 214 -18.01 -11.41 2.70
N ARG A 215 -19.03 -10.57 2.86
CA ARG A 215 -18.90 -9.11 2.99
C ARG A 215 -19.11 -8.59 4.40
N VAL A 216 -19.98 -9.25 5.15
CA VAL A 216 -20.44 -8.81 6.47
C VAL A 216 -20.52 -9.99 7.43
N ILE A 217 -19.90 -9.80 8.59
CA ILE A 217 -20.21 -10.54 9.83
C ILE A 217 -20.93 -9.52 10.71
N HIS A 218 -22.17 -9.83 11.09
CA HIS A 218 -22.98 -8.91 11.87
C HIS A 218 -22.39 -8.65 13.27
N ARG A 219 -22.83 -7.55 13.88
CA ARG A 219 -22.24 -7.01 15.13
C ARG A 219 -22.32 -8.00 16.28
N TYR A 220 -23.42 -8.75 16.39
CA TYR A 220 -23.72 -9.67 17.48
C TYR A 220 -23.59 -11.14 17.03
N ALA A 221 -22.86 -11.42 15.94
CA ALA A 221 -22.68 -12.79 15.44
C ALA A 221 -22.08 -13.75 16.48
N PHE A 222 -21.14 -13.24 17.31
CA PHE A 222 -20.46 -13.97 18.38
C PHE A 222 -21.09 -13.76 19.76
N GLU A 223 -22.23 -13.06 19.86
CA GLU A 223 -22.89 -12.87 21.15
C GLU A 223 -23.43 -14.20 21.68
N GLY A 224 -23.14 -14.51 22.96
CA GLY A 224 -23.46 -15.80 23.57
C GLY A 224 -22.54 -16.95 23.16
N ALA A 225 -21.52 -16.71 22.34
CA ALA A 225 -20.45 -17.67 22.05
C ALA A 225 -19.27 -17.47 23.02
N THR A 226 -18.52 -18.53 23.30
CA THR A 226 -17.21 -18.47 23.98
C THR A 226 -16.11 -18.75 22.97
N GLY A 227 -15.06 -17.94 22.91
CA GLY A 227 -14.08 -17.99 21.79
C GLY A 227 -14.48 -17.06 20.64
N PRO A 228 -13.93 -17.23 19.42
CA PRO A 228 -12.94 -18.22 19.01
C PRO A 228 -11.53 -17.92 19.54
N GLY A 229 -10.70 -18.94 19.75
CA GLY A 229 -9.26 -18.80 20.02
C GLY A 229 -8.47 -18.51 18.74
N VAL A 230 -8.83 -19.16 17.63
CA VAL A 230 -8.23 -18.93 16.31
C VAL A 230 -9.31 -18.50 15.32
N LEU A 231 -9.10 -17.37 14.64
CA LEU A 231 -10.00 -16.85 13.60
C LEU A 231 -9.24 -16.69 12.28
N ASP A 232 -9.69 -17.38 11.23
CA ASP A 232 -9.16 -17.21 9.87
C ASP A 232 -10.24 -16.67 8.92
N VAL A 233 -10.08 -15.42 8.50
CA VAL A 233 -10.91 -14.71 7.53
C VAL A 233 -10.15 -14.40 6.23
N SER A 234 -9.09 -15.15 5.94
CA SER A 234 -8.23 -14.92 4.77
C SER A 234 -8.99 -15.11 3.46
N ALA A 235 -8.62 -14.34 2.43
CA ALA A 235 -9.25 -14.38 1.10
C ALA A 235 -10.78 -14.19 1.12
N THR A 236 -11.27 -13.31 2.00
CA THR A 236 -12.68 -12.88 2.05
C THR A 236 -12.84 -11.43 1.57
N ALA A 237 -14.08 -11.02 1.28
CA ALA A 237 -14.41 -9.64 0.92
C ALA A 237 -14.92 -8.83 2.13
N LEU A 238 -14.51 -9.20 3.35
CA LEU A 238 -14.95 -8.55 4.57
C LEU A 238 -14.45 -7.12 4.62
N THR A 239 -15.36 -6.19 4.89
CA THR A 239 -15.01 -4.77 5.01
C THR A 239 -14.52 -4.41 6.41
N LYS A 240 -15.10 -5.06 7.43
CA LYS A 240 -14.81 -4.86 8.85
C LYS A 240 -15.00 -6.18 9.61
N LEU A 241 -14.26 -6.35 10.69
CA LEU A 241 -14.52 -7.38 11.69
C LEU A 241 -15.57 -6.88 12.70
N PRO A 242 -16.33 -7.77 13.34
CA PRO A 242 -17.28 -7.38 14.38
C PRO A 242 -16.56 -6.71 15.56
N PRO A 243 -17.16 -5.67 16.17
CA PRO A 243 -16.52 -4.92 17.24
C PRO A 243 -16.55 -5.62 18.60
N GLN A 244 -17.34 -6.68 18.76
CA GLN A 244 -17.57 -7.41 20.01
C GLN A 244 -17.47 -8.92 19.77
N GLY A 245 -17.14 -9.68 20.82
CA GLY A 245 -17.03 -11.14 20.77
C GLY A 245 -15.72 -11.69 20.19
N LEU A 246 -14.72 -10.85 19.94
CA LEU A 246 -13.36 -11.26 19.51
C LEU A 246 -12.32 -11.22 20.63
N GLU A 247 -12.78 -11.03 21.87
CA GLU A 247 -11.94 -10.83 23.05
C GLU A 247 -11.01 -12.01 23.35
N SER A 248 -11.47 -13.23 23.05
CA SER A 248 -10.72 -14.46 23.27
C SER A 248 -9.79 -14.85 22.11
N VAL A 249 -9.75 -14.08 21.02
CA VAL A 249 -8.93 -14.40 19.85
C VAL A 249 -7.45 -14.29 20.19
N LEU A 250 -6.73 -15.40 20.10
CA LEU A 250 -5.28 -15.52 20.28
C LEU A 250 -4.55 -15.34 18.95
N VAL A 251 -5.09 -15.93 17.88
CA VAL A 251 -4.49 -15.92 16.54
C VAL A 251 -5.49 -15.45 15.49
N LEU A 252 -5.13 -14.42 14.73
CA LEU A 252 -5.94 -13.84 13.66
C LEU A 252 -5.25 -13.99 12.30
N PHE A 253 -5.90 -14.69 11.36
CA PHE A 253 -5.49 -14.72 9.95
C PHE A 253 -6.46 -13.90 9.10
N ALA A 254 -5.94 -12.90 8.40
CA ALA A 254 -6.64 -12.04 7.45
C ALA A 254 -5.75 -11.72 6.25
N GLN A 255 -5.13 -12.76 5.66
CA GLN A 255 -4.28 -12.64 4.48
C GLN A 255 -5.14 -12.52 3.21
N SER A 256 -4.70 -11.71 2.24
CA SER A 256 -5.44 -11.45 1.00
C SER A 256 -6.88 -10.94 1.20
N ALA A 257 -7.15 -10.28 2.33
CA ALA A 257 -8.44 -9.67 2.67
C ALA A 257 -8.41 -8.16 2.34
N TYR A 258 -8.27 -7.80 1.06
CA TYR A 258 -8.07 -6.41 0.62
C TYR A 258 -9.26 -5.46 0.88
N ALA A 259 -10.45 -6.01 1.14
CA ALA A 259 -11.61 -5.20 1.54
C ALA A 259 -11.53 -4.75 3.00
N LEU A 260 -10.74 -5.43 3.83
CA LEU A 260 -10.61 -5.16 5.26
C LEU A 260 -9.65 -3.99 5.46
N LYS A 261 -10.18 -2.77 5.36
CA LYS A 261 -9.37 -1.55 5.47
C LYS A 261 -9.15 -1.10 6.92
N SER A 262 -10.06 -1.43 7.83
CA SER A 262 -10.01 -1.01 9.23
C SER A 262 -10.13 -2.21 10.16
N LEU A 263 -9.31 -2.22 11.21
CA LEU A 263 -9.44 -3.14 12.33
C LEU A 263 -10.56 -2.69 13.30
N PRO A 264 -11.17 -3.61 14.07
CA PRO A 264 -12.10 -3.27 15.13
C PRO A 264 -11.36 -2.51 16.26
N PRO A 265 -12.09 -1.90 17.21
CA PRO A 265 -11.47 -1.29 18.39
C PRO A 265 -10.51 -2.28 19.05
N LEU A 266 -9.25 -1.88 19.24
CA LEU A 266 -8.18 -2.79 19.68
C LEU A 266 -8.43 -3.36 21.09
N GLN A 267 -9.25 -2.68 21.91
CA GLN A 267 -9.74 -3.20 23.18
C GLN A 267 -10.46 -4.55 23.03
N GLY A 268 -11.15 -4.78 21.90
CA GLY A 268 -11.85 -6.02 21.61
C GLY A 268 -10.94 -7.18 21.19
N LEU A 269 -9.62 -6.96 21.06
CA LEU A 269 -8.61 -7.97 20.67
C LEU A 269 -7.58 -8.19 21.80
N TRP A 270 -8.00 -8.13 23.06
CA TRP A 270 -7.08 -8.08 24.21
C TRP A 270 -6.21 -9.32 24.39
N SER A 271 -6.70 -10.49 23.95
CA SER A 271 -5.96 -11.77 24.06
C SER A 271 -5.01 -12.01 22.90
N LEU A 272 -5.00 -11.16 21.86
CA LEU A 272 -4.28 -11.42 20.61
C LEU A 272 -2.77 -11.55 20.85
N ARG A 273 -2.17 -12.62 20.31
CA ARG A 273 -0.74 -12.95 20.37
C ARG A 273 -0.09 -13.04 19.00
N GLU A 274 -0.85 -13.40 17.98
CA GLU A 274 -0.36 -13.58 16.62
C GLU A 274 -1.38 -13.05 15.59
N ALA A 275 -0.90 -12.28 14.62
CA ALA A 275 -1.73 -11.69 13.58
C ALA A 275 -1.06 -11.77 12.20
N HIS A 276 -1.71 -12.42 11.25
CA HIS A 276 -1.26 -12.51 9.86
C HIS A 276 -2.21 -11.76 8.97
N LEU A 277 -1.87 -10.54 8.62
CA LEU A 277 -2.74 -9.56 7.99
C LEU A 277 -2.34 -9.31 6.53
N THR A 278 -3.15 -8.50 5.83
CA THR A 278 -2.87 -8.09 4.45
C THR A 278 -2.06 -6.81 4.38
N TYR A 279 -2.23 -5.90 5.34
CA TYR A 279 -1.65 -4.56 5.33
C TYR A 279 -0.67 -4.37 6.49
N ASN A 280 0.55 -3.91 6.19
CA ASN A 280 1.60 -3.68 7.19
C ASN A 280 1.20 -2.57 8.19
N SER A 281 0.36 -1.61 7.76
CA SER A 281 -0.16 -0.53 8.61
C SER A 281 -1.06 -1.03 9.75
N HIS A 282 -1.76 -2.15 9.56
CA HIS A 282 -2.49 -2.81 10.64
C HIS A 282 -1.52 -3.35 11.70
N CYS A 283 -0.40 -3.94 11.29
CA CYS A 283 0.64 -4.38 12.22
C CYS A 283 1.26 -3.22 12.99
N CYS A 284 1.49 -2.07 12.34
CA CYS A 284 1.92 -0.85 13.03
C CYS A 284 0.95 -0.42 14.15
N ALA A 285 -0.36 -0.44 13.88
CA ALA A 285 -1.38 -0.08 14.86
C ALA A 285 -1.42 -1.08 16.03
N LEU A 286 -1.29 -2.37 15.74
CA LEU A 286 -1.29 -3.43 16.76
C LEU A 286 -0.04 -3.41 17.65
N LEU A 287 1.14 -3.26 17.05
CA LEU A 287 2.41 -3.22 17.78
C LEU A 287 2.51 -1.98 18.68
N SER A 288 2.08 -0.80 18.18
CA SER A 288 2.03 0.43 18.99
C SER A 288 1.02 0.37 20.12
N TRP A 289 -0.10 -0.35 19.95
CA TRP A 289 -1.06 -0.56 21.03
C TRP A 289 -0.55 -1.55 22.08
N ASN A 290 0.14 -2.62 21.67
CA ASN A 290 0.69 -3.61 22.61
C ASN A 290 1.71 -2.98 23.56
N THR A 291 2.57 -2.07 23.08
CA THR A 291 3.52 -1.35 23.97
C THR A 291 2.80 -0.49 25.02
N HIS A 292 1.68 0.15 24.67
CA HIS A 292 0.86 0.90 25.62
C HIS A 292 0.11 0.00 26.62
N ARG A 293 -0.38 -1.17 26.17
CA ARG A 293 -0.98 -2.19 27.04
C ARG A 293 0.01 -2.66 28.10
N ASP A 294 1.25 -2.92 27.72
CA ASP A 294 2.28 -3.37 28.66
C ASP A 294 2.65 -2.26 29.67
N PHE A 295 2.71 -1.00 29.23
CA PHE A 295 3.00 0.15 30.10
C PHE A 295 1.89 0.46 31.12
N SER A 296 0.62 0.22 30.75
CA SER A 296 -0.54 0.48 31.61
C SER A 296 -0.79 -0.61 32.66
N ILE A 297 -0.23 -1.81 32.48
CA ILE A 297 -0.26 -2.90 33.45
C ILE A 297 0.90 -2.79 34.46
N ASN A 298 2.01 -2.12 34.09
CA ASN A 298 3.19 -1.90 34.94
C ASN A 298 3.30 -0.54 35.68
N PRO A 299 2.28 -0.01 36.39
CA PRO A 299 2.51 1.00 37.43
C PRO A 299 2.78 0.41 38.83
N ALA A 300 2.60 -0.91 39.04
CA ALA A 300 2.44 -1.49 40.38
C ALA A 300 3.28 -2.74 40.69
N TYR A 301 4.40 -2.97 40.00
CA TYR A 301 5.35 -4.03 40.36
C TYR A 301 6.80 -3.52 40.24
N ASN A 302 7.13 -2.51 41.03
CA ASN A 302 8.50 -2.30 41.47
C ASN A 302 8.52 -2.60 42.96
N ASN A 303 8.61 -3.89 43.29
CA ASN A 303 9.41 -4.42 44.40
C ASN A 303 9.29 -5.96 44.39
N ASP A 304 10.45 -6.59 44.53
CA ASP A 304 10.71 -8.03 44.66
C ASP A 304 10.40 -8.92 43.46
N SER A 305 11.43 -9.19 42.64
CA SER A 305 12.31 -10.35 42.86
C SER A 305 13.07 -10.77 41.59
N THR A 306 14.39 -10.93 41.76
CA THR A 306 15.28 -11.88 41.07
C THR A 306 15.44 -11.84 39.54
N TYR A 307 16.48 -11.11 39.12
CA TYR A 307 17.56 -11.54 38.20
C TYR A 307 17.24 -12.72 37.25
N CYS A 308 16.89 -12.43 35.99
CA CYS A 308 17.21 -13.31 34.86
C CYS A 308 18.43 -12.71 34.15
N ASP A 309 19.57 -13.39 34.28
CA ASP A 309 20.83 -12.99 33.67
C ASP A 309 20.75 -13.19 32.14
N GLU A 310 20.85 -12.11 31.38
CA GLU A 310 20.96 -12.15 29.93
C GLU A 310 22.39 -12.55 29.54
N ARG A 311 22.54 -13.71 28.89
CA ARG A 311 23.71 -13.95 28.04
C ARG A 311 23.28 -14.49 26.68
N GLY A 312 23.15 -13.57 25.72
CA GLY A 312 23.33 -13.90 24.30
C GLY A 312 22.26 -13.38 23.35
N GLN A 313 22.60 -12.25 22.70
CA GLN A 313 22.17 -11.85 21.36
C GLN A 313 20.72 -11.34 21.19
N LEU A 314 20.56 -10.02 21.18
CA LEU A 314 20.19 -9.23 19.99
C LEU A 314 19.61 -7.86 20.39
N ALA A 315 20.46 -6.85 20.63
CA ALA A 315 19.99 -5.46 20.69
C ALA A 315 21.09 -4.46 20.27
N ARG A 316 21.27 -4.31 18.95
CA ARG A 316 21.73 -3.02 18.40
C ARG A 316 20.51 -2.11 18.28
N VAL A 317 20.17 -1.42 19.37
CA VAL A 317 19.39 -0.18 19.33
C VAL A 317 20.21 0.89 20.03
N GLN A 318 21.23 1.36 19.33
CA GLN A 318 22.01 2.53 19.73
C GLN A 318 21.18 3.79 19.38
N ARG A 319 20.48 4.37 20.36
CA ARG A 319 20.14 5.80 20.34
C ARG A 319 21.29 6.55 21.01
N VAL A 320 22.00 7.39 20.27
CA VAL A 320 22.93 8.38 20.83
C VAL A 320 22.69 9.74 20.18
N ILE A 321 22.12 10.64 20.97
CA ILE A 321 22.44 12.07 21.11
C ILE A 321 22.17 12.30 22.62
N GLY A 322 23.05 12.73 23.52
CA GLY A 322 24.30 13.50 23.49
C GLY A 322 24.14 14.63 24.52
N GLY A 323 24.87 14.61 25.65
CA GLY A 323 24.83 15.70 26.65
C GLY A 323 25.37 15.43 28.08
N SER A 324 26.71 15.35 28.20
CA SER A 324 27.67 15.74 29.27
C SER A 324 27.33 15.86 30.78
N ALA A 325 28.27 15.32 31.59
CA ALA A 325 28.78 15.70 32.94
C ALA A 325 27.83 15.58 34.16
N ASP A 326 28.15 14.98 35.31
CA ASP A 326 29.40 14.99 36.12
C ASP A 326 29.60 13.76 37.06
N THR A 327 30.88 13.42 37.25
CA THR A 327 31.70 12.76 38.31
C THR A 327 31.18 12.12 39.65
N THR A 328 31.87 11.00 40.01
CA THR A 328 32.36 10.51 41.34
C THR A 328 31.35 9.96 42.37
N LEU A 329 31.53 8.86 43.15
CA LEU A 329 32.63 8.23 43.94
C LEU A 329 32.29 6.72 44.14
N VAL A 330 33.14 5.68 43.99
CA VAL A 330 34.31 5.17 44.76
C VAL A 330 33.99 4.44 46.11
N MET A 331 34.54 3.21 46.22
CA MET A 331 34.87 2.36 47.41
C MET A 331 33.71 1.62 48.13
N ASP A 332 33.82 0.37 48.63
CA ASP A 332 34.95 -0.50 49.01
C ASP A 332 34.54 -2.01 49.12
N MET A 333 35.56 -2.89 49.08
CA MET A 333 35.59 -4.37 49.33
C MET A 333 35.61 -4.70 50.86
N PRO A 334 35.41 -5.95 51.39
CA PRO A 334 36.30 -7.14 51.25
C PRO A 334 35.59 -8.55 51.28
N PHE A 335 36.08 -9.63 50.65
CA PHE A 335 37.13 -10.65 51.00
C PHE A 335 36.81 -11.70 52.11
N PHE A 336 37.10 -13.00 51.80
CA PHE A 336 37.31 -14.27 52.59
C PHE A 336 36.46 -15.43 52.02
N SER A 337 36.84 -16.72 51.92
CA SER A 337 38.09 -17.51 51.73
C SER A 337 37.67 -19.01 51.70
N ASP A 338 38.28 -19.80 50.79
CA ASP A 338 38.57 -21.26 50.72
C ASP A 338 37.84 -22.32 51.60
N VAL A 339 37.51 -23.48 51.01
CA VAL A 339 37.83 -24.89 51.46
C VAL A 339 37.53 -25.93 50.34
N ASP A 340 38.49 -26.85 50.11
CA ASP A 340 38.52 -28.01 49.20
C ASP A 340 37.78 -29.28 49.72
N LEU A 341 37.38 -30.22 48.82
CA LEU A 341 37.84 -31.65 48.74
C LEU A 341 36.91 -32.65 47.99
N SER A 342 37.48 -33.29 46.95
CA SER A 342 37.49 -34.72 46.48
C SER A 342 36.24 -35.56 46.12
N GLU A 343 36.27 -36.04 44.86
CA GLU A 343 36.08 -37.40 44.26
C GLU A 343 34.88 -38.33 44.63
N ASP A 344 34.09 -38.74 43.63
CA ASP A 344 33.84 -40.18 43.28
C ASP A 344 33.22 -40.35 41.87
N GLU A 345 33.52 -41.48 41.22
CA GLU A 345 33.20 -41.83 39.82
C GLU A 345 31.90 -42.65 39.64
N GLY A 346 31.17 -42.38 38.54
CA GLY A 346 30.54 -43.40 37.68
C GLY A 346 29.10 -43.87 37.99
N PHE A 347 28.11 -43.37 37.23
CA PHE A 347 27.14 -44.22 36.51
C PHE A 347 26.33 -43.41 35.48
N GLY A 348 25.96 -44.09 34.39
CA GLY A 348 25.48 -43.51 33.13
C GLY A 348 24.22 -42.65 33.17
N ASP A 349 24.26 -41.69 32.25
CA ASP A 349 23.24 -40.73 31.84
C ASP A 349 21.92 -41.42 31.46
N VAL A 350 20.87 -41.25 32.27
CA VAL A 350 19.48 -41.52 31.87
C VAL A 350 18.73 -40.20 31.99
N ASN A 351 18.86 -39.38 30.96
CA ASN A 351 18.16 -38.11 30.87
C ASN A 351 16.69 -38.39 30.48
N PHE A 352 15.80 -38.36 31.47
CA PHE A 352 14.36 -38.40 31.25
C PHE A 352 13.90 -37.08 30.61
N HIS A 353 13.65 -37.12 29.31
CA HIS A 353 13.05 -36.02 28.57
C HIS A 353 11.57 -35.87 28.95
N TYR A 354 11.25 -34.87 29.78
CA TYR A 354 9.89 -34.34 29.93
C TYR A 354 9.84 -32.96 29.27
N PRO A 355 9.17 -32.78 28.13
CA PRO A 355 8.97 -31.46 27.54
C PRO A 355 7.70 -30.84 28.13
N GLU A 356 7.68 -30.53 29.42
CA GLU A 356 6.53 -29.89 30.07
C GLU A 356 6.93 -29.31 31.42
N LEU A 357 7.67 -28.20 31.43
CA LEU A 357 7.58 -27.12 32.44
C LEU A 357 8.55 -25.99 32.05
N ASP A 358 8.13 -25.11 31.14
CA ASP A 358 8.83 -23.84 30.92
C ASP A 358 7.84 -22.69 31.20
N PHE A 359 7.47 -22.57 32.48
CA PHE A 359 6.78 -21.41 33.02
C PHE A 359 7.79 -20.35 33.45
N CYS A 360 8.61 -19.89 32.51
CA CYS A 360 9.20 -18.56 32.58
C CYS A 360 8.34 -17.65 31.71
N GLN A 361 7.41 -16.95 32.35
CA GLN A 361 6.42 -16.09 31.72
C GLN A 361 7.06 -14.78 31.22
N THR A 362 7.98 -14.85 30.25
CA THR A 362 8.17 -13.75 29.32
C THR A 362 6.95 -13.77 28.40
N ARG A 363 6.03 -12.80 28.57
CA ARG A 363 4.88 -12.69 27.66
C ARG A 363 5.41 -12.63 26.24
N PRO A 364 5.03 -13.55 25.34
CA PRO A 364 5.48 -13.49 23.96
C PRO A 364 5.00 -12.16 23.37
N THR A 365 5.93 -11.41 22.81
CA THR A 365 5.66 -10.18 22.07
C THR A 365 4.66 -10.51 20.94
N LEU A 366 3.67 -9.64 20.72
CA LEU A 366 2.68 -9.81 19.66
C LEU A 366 3.40 -9.97 18.31
N VAL A 367 3.26 -11.14 17.69
CA VAL A 367 3.82 -11.42 16.36
C VAL A 367 2.83 -10.90 15.32
N CYS A 368 3.26 -10.01 14.44
CA CYS A 368 2.40 -9.49 13.36
C CYS A 368 3.11 -9.52 12.02
N THR A 369 2.46 -10.09 11.01
CA THR A 369 2.92 -10.13 9.63
C THR A 369 1.88 -9.50 8.69
N PRO A 370 2.27 -8.89 7.56
CA PRO A 370 3.64 -8.57 7.15
C PRO A 370 4.28 -7.50 8.03
N GLU A 371 5.58 -7.65 8.31
CA GLU A 371 6.37 -6.66 9.04
C GLU A 371 6.38 -5.31 8.30
N ALA A 372 6.59 -4.22 9.05
CA ALA A 372 6.72 -2.89 8.45
C ALA A 372 7.81 -2.92 7.37
N ASP A 373 7.46 -2.55 6.15
CA ASP A 373 8.41 -2.51 5.05
C ASP A 373 9.24 -1.24 5.12
N ALA A 374 10.36 -1.22 4.40
CA ALA A 374 11.18 -0.03 4.32
C ALA A 374 10.34 1.17 3.84
N PHE A 375 9.33 0.96 2.98
CA PHE A 375 8.55 2.03 2.35
C PHE A 375 7.46 2.66 3.22
N ASN A 376 6.94 1.93 4.22
CA ASN A 376 5.98 2.41 5.21
C ASN A 376 6.47 2.07 6.62
N PRO A 377 7.54 2.74 7.11
CA PRO A 377 7.85 2.70 8.53
C PRO A 377 6.65 3.26 9.27
N CYS A 378 6.27 2.67 10.41
CA CYS A 378 5.12 2.99 11.25
C CYS A 378 5.15 4.43 11.83
N GLU A 379 5.25 5.42 10.95
CA GLU A 379 5.51 6.83 11.17
C GLU A 379 4.51 7.63 10.31
N ASP A 380 4.29 8.88 10.71
CA ASP A 380 3.50 9.81 9.91
C ASP A 380 4.18 10.14 8.55
N ILE A 381 3.40 10.71 7.62
CA ILE A 381 3.82 10.96 6.23
C ILE A 381 5.10 11.80 6.18
N ALA A 382 5.15 12.92 6.90
CA ALA A 382 6.34 13.76 6.97
C ALA A 382 7.43 13.21 7.92
N GLY A 383 7.06 12.37 8.89
CA GLY A 383 7.94 11.77 9.90
C GLY A 383 8.48 12.76 10.96
N PHE A 384 9.12 13.86 10.53
CA PHE A 384 9.81 14.80 11.42
C PHE A 384 9.05 16.12 11.61
N SER A 385 9.03 16.64 12.84
CA SER A 385 8.36 17.91 13.17
C SER A 385 8.89 19.10 12.38
N PHE A 386 10.20 19.18 12.11
CA PHE A 386 10.78 20.27 11.34
C PHE A 386 10.38 20.20 9.85
N LEU A 387 10.23 19.00 9.29
CA LEU A 387 9.79 18.82 7.90
C LEU A 387 8.36 19.29 7.72
N ARG A 388 7.48 19.07 8.70
CA ARG A 388 6.11 19.59 8.67
C ARG A 388 6.05 21.10 8.54
N VAL A 389 6.86 21.81 9.33
CA VAL A 389 6.94 23.28 9.26
C VAL A 389 7.51 23.72 7.90
N ALA A 390 8.54 23.04 7.42
CA ALA A 390 9.17 23.34 6.14
C ALA A 390 8.22 23.14 4.95
N ILE A 391 7.41 22.06 4.93
CA ILE A 391 6.44 21.78 3.87
C ILE A 391 5.48 22.95 3.69
N TRP A 392 4.89 23.44 4.79
CA TRP A 392 3.94 24.56 4.72
C TRP A 392 4.58 25.82 4.16
N PHE A 393 5.82 26.13 4.58
CA PHE A 393 6.54 27.30 4.09
C PHE A 393 6.89 27.20 2.59
N ILE A 394 7.49 26.08 2.17
CA ILE A 394 7.87 25.85 0.76
C ILE A 394 6.64 25.89 -0.13
N ASN A 395 5.55 25.25 0.30
CA ASN A 395 4.30 25.19 -0.45
C ASN A 395 3.67 26.57 -0.67
N ILE A 396 3.56 27.40 0.39
CA ILE A 396 3.03 28.76 0.26
C ILE A 396 3.85 29.59 -0.73
N LEU A 397 5.18 29.48 -0.68
CA LEU A 397 6.06 30.18 -1.62
C LEU A 397 5.89 29.68 -3.05
N ALA A 398 5.85 28.35 -3.25
CA ALA A 398 5.70 27.74 -4.55
C ALA A 398 4.36 28.14 -5.22
N ILE A 399 3.24 28.04 -4.49
CA ILE A 399 1.92 28.42 -5.02
C ILE A 399 1.86 29.91 -5.31
N THR A 400 2.24 30.75 -4.34
CA THR A 400 2.14 32.21 -4.48
C THR A 400 3.04 32.74 -5.60
N GLY A 401 4.28 32.24 -5.67
CA GLY A 401 5.25 32.62 -6.70
C GLY A 401 4.76 32.26 -8.10
N ASN A 402 4.41 31.00 -8.32
CA ASN A 402 3.98 30.52 -9.63
C ASN A 402 2.63 31.11 -10.06
N LEU A 403 1.67 31.27 -9.15
CA LEU A 403 0.41 31.95 -9.43
C LEU A 403 0.64 33.41 -9.83
N THR A 404 1.54 34.13 -9.14
CA THR A 404 1.88 35.51 -9.51
C THR A 404 2.48 35.57 -10.91
N VAL A 405 3.36 34.64 -11.28
CA VAL A 405 3.94 34.57 -12.64
C VAL A 405 2.88 34.34 -13.70
N LEU A 406 1.93 33.44 -13.47
CA LEU A 406 0.81 33.20 -14.37
C LEU A 406 -0.09 34.43 -14.49
N LEU A 407 -0.49 35.03 -13.36
CA LEU A 407 -1.35 36.22 -13.34
C LEU A 407 -0.73 37.41 -14.08
N VAL A 408 0.55 37.70 -13.84
CA VAL A 408 1.27 38.77 -14.54
C VAL A 408 1.38 38.46 -16.04
N SER A 409 1.61 37.20 -16.41
CA SER A 409 1.73 36.81 -17.82
C SER A 409 0.42 36.92 -18.57
N PHE A 410 -0.71 36.52 -17.96
CA PHE A 410 -2.04 36.63 -18.56
C PHE A 410 -2.57 38.07 -18.59
N THR A 411 -2.17 38.91 -17.63
CA THR A 411 -2.65 40.30 -17.56
C THR A 411 -1.78 41.27 -18.37
N SER A 412 -0.55 40.88 -18.72
CA SER A 412 0.36 41.72 -19.53
C SER A 412 -0.20 41.91 -20.94
N ARG A 413 -0.36 43.17 -21.37
CA ARG A 413 -0.77 43.51 -22.75
C ARG A 413 0.36 43.40 -23.78
N ASN A 414 1.53 42.93 -23.35
CA ASN A 414 2.69 42.78 -24.21
C ASN A 414 2.53 41.56 -25.13
N LYS A 415 3.13 41.60 -26.33
CA LYS A 415 3.14 40.45 -27.25
C LYS A 415 3.78 39.21 -26.58
N LEU A 416 3.16 38.03 -26.78
CA LEU A 416 3.66 36.73 -26.35
C LEU A 416 4.91 36.36 -27.15
N THR A 417 6.07 36.41 -26.49
CA THR A 417 7.34 35.91 -27.04
C THR A 417 7.55 34.45 -26.65
N VAL A 418 8.34 33.70 -27.43
CA VAL A 418 8.62 32.28 -27.15
C VAL A 418 9.13 32.04 -25.72
N PRO A 419 10.07 32.83 -25.16
CA PRO A 419 10.49 32.64 -23.77
C PRO A 419 9.38 32.90 -22.74
N ARG A 420 8.48 33.86 -22.99
CA ARG A 420 7.34 34.11 -22.09
C ARG A 420 6.33 32.97 -22.14
N PHE A 421 6.09 32.41 -23.32
CA PHE A 421 5.26 31.23 -23.51
C PHE A 421 5.81 30.02 -22.72
N LEU A 422 7.11 29.73 -22.85
CA LEU A 422 7.74 28.63 -22.11
C LEU A 422 7.73 28.86 -20.58
N MET A 423 7.95 30.10 -20.13
CA MET A 423 7.86 30.44 -18.70
C MET A 423 6.45 30.24 -18.12
N CYS A 424 5.39 30.46 -18.91
CA CYS A 424 4.02 30.18 -18.46
C CYS A 424 3.80 28.68 -18.24
N HIS A 425 4.30 27.83 -19.15
CA HIS A 425 4.22 26.40 -18.99
C HIS A 425 5.04 25.88 -17.80
N LEU A 426 6.22 26.45 -17.56
CA LEU A 426 7.03 26.11 -16.37
C LEU A 426 6.29 26.48 -15.08
N ALA A 427 5.73 27.69 -15.01
CA ALA A 427 4.96 28.12 -13.85
C ALA A 427 3.70 27.27 -13.62
N PHE A 428 3.06 26.78 -14.69
CA PHE A 428 1.95 25.83 -14.57
C PHE A 428 2.39 24.48 -14.02
N ALA A 429 3.50 23.92 -14.53
CA ALA A 429 4.04 22.64 -14.05
C ALA A 429 4.44 22.71 -12.57
N ASP A 430 5.12 23.78 -12.17
CA ASP A 430 5.51 24.02 -10.78
C ASP A 430 4.32 24.29 -9.85
N LEU A 431 3.22 24.86 -10.38
CA LEU A 431 1.96 25.00 -9.65
C LEU A 431 1.32 23.63 -9.38
N CYS A 432 1.38 22.69 -10.33
CA CYS A 432 0.92 21.31 -10.11
C CYS A 432 1.69 20.64 -8.95
N ILE A 433 3.01 20.82 -8.90
CA ILE A 433 3.85 20.34 -7.78
C ILE A 433 3.44 21.01 -6.46
N GLY A 434 3.18 22.32 -6.45
CA GLY A 434 2.69 23.03 -5.28
C GLY A 434 1.35 22.47 -4.75
N ILE A 435 0.38 22.21 -5.65
CA ILE A 435 -0.91 21.61 -5.30
C ILE A 435 -0.73 20.20 -4.74
N TYR A 436 0.15 19.39 -5.34
CA TYR A 436 0.52 18.07 -4.83
C TYR A 436 1.02 18.14 -3.38
N LEU A 437 1.98 19.02 -3.08
CA LEU A 437 2.51 19.19 -1.72
C LEU A 437 1.43 19.68 -0.74
N LEU A 438 0.48 20.50 -1.20
CA LEU A 438 -0.65 20.94 -0.39
C LEU A 438 -1.57 19.78 0.00
N MET A 439 -1.83 18.86 -0.93
CA MET A 439 -2.59 17.65 -0.62
C MET A 439 -1.88 16.81 0.46
N ILE A 440 -0.58 16.58 0.30
CA ILE A 440 0.22 15.82 1.27
C ILE A 440 0.25 16.52 2.65
N ALA A 441 0.49 17.83 2.68
CA ALA A 441 0.52 18.62 3.93
C ALA A 441 -0.82 18.59 4.68
N THR A 442 -1.93 18.63 3.93
CA THR A 442 -3.27 18.62 4.50
C THR A 442 -3.59 17.27 5.13
N VAL A 443 -3.22 16.17 4.47
CA VAL A 443 -3.43 14.82 5.00
C VAL A 443 -2.55 14.58 6.22
N ASP A 444 -1.26 14.93 6.16
CA ASP A 444 -0.34 14.80 7.29
C ASP A 444 -0.85 15.56 8.54
N PHE A 445 -1.41 16.75 8.36
CA PHE A 445 -2.03 17.52 9.43
C PHE A 445 -3.30 16.84 10.00
N ARG A 446 -4.15 16.28 9.14
CA ARG A 446 -5.41 15.62 9.58
C ARG A 446 -5.17 14.31 10.32
N THR A 447 -4.16 13.55 9.91
CA THR A 447 -3.90 12.20 10.45
C THR A 447 -2.76 12.20 11.47
N GLN A 448 -2.41 13.35 12.03
CA GLN A 448 -1.27 13.51 12.92
C GLN A 448 -1.35 12.52 14.11
N GLY A 449 -0.32 11.68 14.27
CA GLY A 449 -0.23 10.69 15.35
C GLY A 449 -1.10 9.44 15.19
N HIS A 450 -1.99 9.41 14.19
CA HIS A 450 -2.88 8.29 13.89
C HIS A 450 -2.88 7.91 12.40
N TYR A 451 -1.79 8.20 11.68
CA TYR A 451 -1.67 7.89 10.25
C TYR A 451 -1.80 6.38 9.99
N SER A 452 -1.25 5.51 10.83
CA SER A 452 -1.32 4.05 10.67
C SER A 452 -2.75 3.51 10.54
N GLN A 453 -3.73 4.14 11.20
CA GLN A 453 -5.14 3.75 11.14
C GLN A 453 -5.83 4.21 9.83
N HIS A 454 -5.40 5.34 9.28
CA HIS A 454 -6.00 5.97 8.09
C HIS A 454 -5.18 5.75 6.81
N ALA A 455 -3.98 5.18 6.91
CA ALA A 455 -3.03 5.01 5.83
C ALA A 455 -3.63 4.23 4.66
N ILE A 456 -4.38 3.16 4.94
CA ILE A 456 -4.98 2.32 3.90
C ILE A 456 -6.04 3.08 3.11
N GLU A 457 -6.86 3.89 3.78
CA GLU A 457 -7.88 4.70 3.13
C GLU A 457 -7.25 5.78 2.24
N TRP A 458 -6.17 6.41 2.71
CA TRP A 458 -5.41 7.38 1.92
C TRP A 458 -4.74 6.72 0.71
N GLN A 459 -3.93 5.68 0.92
CA GLN A 459 -3.14 5.02 -0.12
C GLN A 459 -4.01 4.34 -1.19
N THR A 460 -5.11 3.71 -0.80
CA THR A 460 -6.06 3.07 -1.74
C THR A 460 -7.13 4.02 -2.27
N GLY A 461 -7.18 5.25 -1.76
CA GLY A 461 -8.16 6.25 -2.13
C GLY A 461 -7.78 7.01 -3.40
N SER A 462 -8.78 7.65 -4.03
CA SER A 462 -8.57 8.47 -5.22
C SER A 462 -7.69 9.69 -4.98
N GLY A 463 -7.60 10.17 -3.72
CA GLY A 463 -6.75 11.28 -3.33
C GLY A 463 -5.27 11.01 -3.57
N CYS A 464 -4.78 9.83 -3.20
CA CYS A 464 -3.39 9.45 -3.43
C CYS A 464 -3.09 9.25 -4.92
N SER A 465 -4.01 8.65 -5.67
CA SER A 465 -3.90 8.52 -7.14
C SER A 465 -3.81 9.89 -7.83
N ALA A 466 -4.62 10.87 -7.42
CA ALA A 466 -4.57 12.23 -7.96
C ALA A 466 -3.27 12.96 -7.57
N ALA A 467 -2.82 12.80 -6.33
CA ALA A 467 -1.56 13.35 -5.85
C ALA A 467 -0.36 12.80 -6.66
N GLY A 468 -0.29 11.49 -6.85
CA GLY A 468 0.77 10.84 -7.62
C GLY A 468 0.76 11.21 -9.11
N PHE A 469 -0.43 11.35 -9.71
CA PHE A 469 -0.56 11.90 -11.06
C PHE A 469 0.02 13.32 -11.14
N LEU A 470 -0.37 14.21 -10.23
CA LEU A 470 0.10 15.60 -10.20
C LEU A 470 1.61 15.70 -9.99
N SER A 471 2.19 14.83 -9.15
CA SER A 471 3.63 14.83 -8.89
C SER A 471 4.44 14.40 -10.12
N VAL A 472 4.05 13.32 -10.78
CA VAL A 472 4.75 12.83 -11.99
C VAL A 472 4.51 13.77 -13.16
N PHE A 473 3.26 14.12 -13.45
CA PHE A 473 2.94 15.02 -14.56
C PHE A 473 3.61 16.40 -14.39
N GLY A 474 3.50 17.01 -13.21
CA GLY A 474 4.11 18.31 -12.93
C GLY A 474 5.65 18.27 -12.94
N GLY A 475 6.25 17.24 -12.35
CA GLY A 475 7.71 17.09 -12.28
C GLY A 475 8.32 16.91 -13.66
N GLU A 476 7.80 15.96 -14.43
CA GLU A 476 8.30 15.66 -15.78
C GLU A 476 8.07 16.82 -16.75
N LEU A 477 6.91 17.50 -16.66
CA LEU A 477 6.64 18.69 -17.47
C LEU A 477 7.59 19.85 -17.12
N SER A 478 7.93 20.02 -15.84
CA SER A 478 8.87 21.04 -15.38
C SER A 478 10.26 20.81 -15.98
N VAL A 479 10.80 19.58 -15.87
CA VAL A 479 12.09 19.17 -16.44
C VAL A 479 12.11 19.33 -17.96
N TYR A 480 11.08 18.84 -18.66
CA TYR A 480 10.97 18.97 -20.12
C TYR A 480 10.93 20.44 -20.58
N THR A 481 10.14 21.26 -19.89
CA THR A 481 10.03 22.69 -20.20
C THR A 481 11.37 23.39 -19.96
N LEU A 482 12.08 23.02 -18.89
CA LEU A 482 13.39 23.57 -18.59
C LEU A 482 14.43 23.24 -19.67
N SER A 483 14.50 21.98 -20.10
CA SER A 483 15.35 21.58 -21.23
C SER A 483 15.01 22.38 -22.50
N THR A 484 13.71 22.56 -22.79
CA THR A 484 13.25 23.34 -23.94
C THR A 484 13.63 24.82 -23.85
N ILE A 485 13.55 25.43 -22.67
CA ILE A 485 14.04 26.80 -22.43
C ILE A 485 15.54 26.90 -22.73
N THR A 486 16.35 25.94 -22.30
CA THR A 486 17.79 25.97 -22.57
C THR A 486 18.13 25.79 -24.05
N LEU A 487 17.40 24.92 -24.76
CA LEU A 487 17.53 24.73 -26.21
C LEU A 487 17.13 25.99 -26.99
N GLU A 488 16.02 26.63 -26.64
CA GLU A 488 15.58 27.89 -27.25
C GLU A 488 16.65 28.98 -27.10
N ARG A 489 17.26 29.05 -25.92
CA ARG A 489 18.29 30.04 -25.60
C ARG A 489 19.59 29.76 -26.34
N TRP A 490 20.02 28.50 -26.40
CA TRP A 490 21.18 28.11 -27.19
C TRP A 490 20.98 28.43 -28.67
N HIS A 491 19.84 28.05 -29.24
CA HIS A 491 19.50 28.31 -30.63
C HIS A 491 19.46 29.81 -30.94
N THR A 492 18.85 30.61 -30.07
CA THR A 492 18.72 32.07 -30.28
C THR A 492 20.07 32.78 -30.16
N ILE A 493 20.95 32.36 -29.25
CA ILE A 493 22.28 32.98 -29.05
C ILE A 493 23.23 32.60 -30.20
N THR A 494 23.23 31.33 -30.63
CA THR A 494 24.09 30.86 -31.72
C THR A 494 23.65 31.38 -33.08
N ASN A 495 22.35 31.42 -33.35
CA ASN A 495 21.79 31.88 -34.63
C ASN A 495 21.46 33.38 -34.66
N ALA A 496 21.90 34.17 -33.67
CA ALA A 496 21.64 35.61 -33.56
C ALA A 496 22.11 36.45 -34.77
N LEU A 497 22.92 35.89 -35.67
CA LEU A 497 23.45 36.55 -36.87
C LEU A 497 22.67 36.18 -38.17
N GLN A 498 21.77 35.19 -38.15
CA GLN A 498 20.95 34.80 -39.31
C GLN A 498 19.50 35.23 -39.08
N ILE A 499 19.13 36.40 -39.60
CA ILE A 499 17.81 37.07 -39.43
C ILE A 499 16.62 36.19 -39.88
N GLU A 500 16.84 35.14 -40.67
CA GLU A 500 15.79 34.29 -41.25
C GLU A 500 15.47 33.00 -40.46
N ARG A 501 16.19 32.66 -39.38
CA ARG A 501 16.01 31.38 -38.64
C ARG A 501 15.62 31.58 -37.17
N HIS A 502 14.69 32.48 -36.86
CA HIS A 502 14.15 32.58 -35.50
C HIS A 502 13.10 31.50 -35.23
N LEU A 503 13.15 30.91 -34.02
CA LEU A 503 12.18 29.91 -33.58
C LEU A 503 10.81 30.58 -33.45
N VAL A 504 9.85 30.15 -34.28
CA VAL A 504 8.51 30.77 -34.33
C VAL A 504 7.64 30.17 -33.23
N LEU A 505 6.69 30.95 -32.70
CA LEU A 505 5.78 30.51 -31.64
C LEU A 505 5.01 29.24 -32.01
N THR A 506 4.68 29.02 -33.28
CA THR A 506 4.00 27.80 -33.77
C THR A 506 4.87 26.55 -33.61
N GLN A 507 6.18 26.65 -33.89
CA GLN A 507 7.13 25.56 -33.70
C GLN A 507 7.31 25.26 -32.21
N ALA A 508 7.45 26.30 -31.38
CA ALA A 508 7.54 26.15 -29.94
C ALA A 508 6.27 25.51 -29.34
N ALA A 509 5.09 25.89 -29.83
CA ALA A 509 3.82 25.30 -29.41
C ALA A 509 3.72 23.83 -29.81
N SER A 510 4.20 23.44 -30.99
CA SER A 510 4.25 22.03 -31.41
C SER A 510 5.20 21.19 -30.55
N ILE A 511 6.38 21.73 -30.20
CA ILE A 511 7.34 21.06 -29.30
C ILE A 511 6.70 20.87 -27.93
N MET A 512 6.09 21.91 -27.37
CA MET A 512 5.39 21.82 -26.10
C MET A 512 4.22 20.82 -26.14
N ALA A 513 3.42 20.81 -27.21
CA ALA A 513 2.33 19.85 -27.35
C ALA A 513 2.81 18.39 -27.30
N ALA A 514 3.95 18.08 -27.94
CA ALA A 514 4.56 16.76 -27.85
C ALA A 514 5.01 16.44 -26.42
N GLY A 515 5.68 17.38 -25.74
CA GLY A 515 6.05 17.23 -24.33
C GLY A 515 4.87 16.95 -23.41
N TRP A 516 3.77 17.70 -23.59
CA TRP A 516 2.54 17.48 -22.83
C TRP A 516 1.98 16.07 -23.00
N ILE A 517 1.93 15.55 -24.23
CA ILE A 517 1.45 14.19 -24.50
C ILE A 517 2.33 13.15 -23.78
N ILE A 518 3.65 13.32 -23.84
CA ILE A 518 4.60 12.40 -23.19
C ILE A 518 4.43 12.46 -21.65
N CYS A 519 4.41 13.65 -21.05
CA CYS A 519 4.26 13.82 -19.60
C CYS A 519 2.89 13.33 -19.10
N LEU A 520 1.81 13.57 -19.86
CA LEU A 520 0.49 13.01 -19.55
C LEU A 520 0.51 11.48 -19.60
N GLY A 521 1.15 10.89 -20.62
CA GLY A 521 1.34 9.46 -20.71
C GLY A 521 2.06 8.90 -19.48
N MET A 522 3.19 9.51 -19.10
CA MET A 522 3.98 9.09 -17.94
C MET A 522 3.19 9.19 -16.62
N GLY A 523 2.41 10.25 -16.40
CA GLY A 523 1.56 10.39 -15.21
C GLY A 523 0.34 9.44 -15.19
N MET A 524 -0.19 9.07 -16.36
CA MET A 524 -1.38 8.21 -16.44
C MET A 524 -1.06 6.71 -16.33
N LEU A 525 0.13 6.28 -16.75
CA LEU A 525 0.50 4.85 -16.79
C LEU A 525 0.30 4.11 -15.45
N PRO A 526 0.69 4.67 -14.28
CA PRO A 526 0.45 3.99 -12.99
C PRO A 526 -1.04 3.88 -12.62
N LEU A 527 -1.92 4.71 -13.19
CA LEU A 527 -3.37 4.58 -12.98
C LEU A 527 -3.98 3.41 -13.76
N PHE A 528 -3.32 2.94 -14.83
CA PHE A 528 -3.73 1.79 -15.63
C PHE A 528 -3.08 0.47 -15.18
N GLY A 529 -2.41 0.45 -14.02
CA GLY A 529 -1.84 -0.77 -13.43
C GLY A 529 -0.46 -1.17 -13.96
N VAL A 530 0.25 -0.27 -14.66
CA VAL A 530 1.66 -0.46 -15.07
C VAL A 530 2.59 -0.32 -13.85
N SER A 531 2.24 0.57 -12.93
CA SER A 531 2.89 0.78 -11.64
C SER A 531 1.82 1.15 -10.61
N SER A 532 2.19 1.47 -9.37
CA SER A 532 1.24 1.83 -8.31
C SER A 532 1.70 3.05 -7.53
N TYR A 533 0.82 4.05 -7.41
CA TYR A 533 1.00 5.19 -6.50
C TYR A 533 0.66 4.83 -5.04
N ALA A 534 -0.02 3.70 -4.79
CA ALA A 534 -0.52 3.36 -3.46
C ALA A 534 0.55 2.77 -2.52
N LYS A 535 1.75 2.43 -3.04
CA LYS A 535 2.78 1.71 -2.28
C LYS A 535 3.48 2.60 -1.24
N VAL A 536 3.72 3.87 -1.54
CA VAL A 536 4.43 4.82 -0.65
C VAL A 536 3.45 5.87 -0.15
N SER A 537 3.58 6.28 1.11
CA SER A 537 2.75 7.31 1.77
C SER A 537 2.68 8.67 1.04
N MET A 538 3.74 9.05 0.31
CA MET A 538 3.81 10.26 -0.52
C MET A 538 3.25 10.09 -1.94
N CYS A 539 2.66 8.93 -2.26
CA CYS A 539 1.99 8.67 -3.53
C CYS A 539 2.91 8.68 -4.77
N LEU A 540 4.18 8.33 -4.59
CA LEU A 540 5.16 8.23 -5.69
C LEU A 540 5.19 6.80 -6.28
N PRO A 541 5.46 6.65 -7.58
CA PRO A 541 5.50 5.35 -8.23
C PRO A 541 6.83 4.66 -7.90
N MET A 542 6.90 4.03 -6.73
CA MET A 542 8.10 3.33 -6.23
C MET A 542 7.84 1.83 -6.07
N ASP A 543 7.02 1.25 -6.96
CA ASP A 543 6.75 -0.18 -6.97
C ASP A 543 7.90 -0.95 -7.66
N ILE A 544 8.59 -1.79 -6.89
CA ILE A 544 9.72 -2.62 -7.33
C ILE A 544 9.42 -4.12 -7.30
N GLU A 545 8.18 -4.51 -6.97
CA GLU A 545 7.81 -5.93 -6.85
C GLU A 545 7.63 -6.57 -8.22
N THR A 546 7.10 -5.82 -9.19
CA THR A 546 6.87 -6.31 -10.55
C THR A 546 7.93 -5.81 -11.52
N PRO A 547 8.39 -6.65 -12.47
CA PRO A 547 9.41 -6.24 -13.45
C PRO A 547 8.92 -5.11 -14.36
N LEU A 548 7.61 -5.04 -14.59
CA LEU A 548 6.98 -4.01 -15.41
C LEU A 548 6.97 -2.65 -14.70
N ALA A 549 6.67 -2.61 -13.40
CA ALA A 549 6.78 -1.39 -12.60
C ALA A 549 8.23 -0.93 -12.45
N GLN A 550 9.17 -1.86 -12.25
CA GLN A 550 10.60 -1.54 -12.19
C GLN A 550 11.12 -0.92 -13.50
N ALA A 551 10.71 -1.45 -14.66
CA ALA A 551 11.08 -0.90 -15.97
C ALA A 551 10.53 0.52 -16.17
N PHE A 552 9.31 0.79 -15.70
CA PHE A 552 8.70 2.13 -15.76
C PHE A 552 9.48 3.16 -14.92
N ILE A 553 9.89 2.81 -13.70
CA ILE A 553 10.70 3.70 -12.85
C ILE A 553 12.05 4.00 -13.53
N ILE A 554 12.70 2.98 -14.08
CA ILE A 554 13.97 3.16 -14.81
C ILE A 554 13.79 4.08 -16.01
N LEU A 555 12.68 3.95 -16.76
CA LEU A 555 12.39 4.81 -17.90
C LEU A 555 12.26 6.29 -17.49
N ILE A 556 11.54 6.58 -16.40
CA ILE A 556 11.43 7.93 -15.84
C ILE A 556 12.81 8.48 -15.45
N LEU A 557 13.62 7.66 -14.76
CA LEU A 557 14.96 8.08 -14.35
C LEU A 557 15.87 8.35 -15.55
N LEU A 558 15.82 7.52 -16.59
CA LEU A 558 16.59 7.72 -17.81
C LEU A 558 16.15 8.98 -18.58
N PHE A 559 14.85 9.28 -18.60
CA PHE A 559 14.34 10.50 -19.20
C PHE A 559 14.89 11.74 -18.48
N ASN A 560 14.85 11.75 -17.15
CA ASN A 560 15.40 12.84 -16.33
C ASN A 560 16.92 13.01 -16.50
N VAL A 561 17.69 11.91 -16.50
CA VAL A 561 19.14 11.95 -16.76
C VAL A 561 19.43 12.45 -18.18
N GLY A 562 18.66 12.00 -19.18
CA GLY A 562 18.79 12.45 -20.56
C GLY A 562 18.53 13.96 -20.71
N ALA A 563 17.47 14.46 -20.07
CA ALA A 563 17.15 15.89 -20.03
C ALA A 563 18.29 16.73 -19.42
N PHE A 564 18.90 16.24 -18.34
CA PHE A 564 20.06 16.88 -17.73
C PHE A 564 21.28 16.93 -18.67
N VAL A 565 21.60 15.83 -19.35
CA VAL A 565 22.71 15.78 -20.32
C VAL A 565 22.49 16.79 -21.45
N VAL A 566 21.27 16.89 -21.98
CA VAL A 566 20.92 17.88 -23.02
C VAL A 566 21.17 19.30 -22.53
N VAL A 567 20.72 19.63 -21.31
CA VAL A 567 20.92 20.96 -20.71
C VAL A 567 22.41 21.27 -20.56
N CYS A 568 23.20 20.32 -20.05
CA CYS A 568 24.66 20.48 -19.92
C CYS A 568 25.35 20.76 -21.26
N VAL A 569 25.05 19.95 -22.29
CA VAL A 569 25.63 20.12 -23.63
C VAL A 569 25.26 21.48 -24.20
N CYS A 570 23.99 21.87 -24.14
CA CYS A 570 23.54 23.17 -24.62
C CYS A 570 24.27 24.33 -23.93
N TYR A 571 24.49 24.23 -22.63
CA TYR A 571 25.18 25.27 -21.88
C TYR A 571 26.68 25.36 -22.21
N VAL A 572 27.36 24.23 -22.40
CA VAL A 572 28.75 24.21 -22.89
C VAL A 572 28.83 24.90 -24.24
N LEU A 573 27.89 24.62 -25.16
CA LEU A 573 27.84 25.26 -26.47
C LEU A 573 27.55 26.76 -26.38
N ILE A 574 26.65 27.20 -25.48
CA ILE A 574 26.43 28.63 -25.19
C ILE A 574 27.71 29.28 -24.68
N TYR A 575 28.40 28.65 -23.73
CA TYR A 575 29.63 29.19 -23.15
C TYR A 575 30.74 29.35 -24.21
N LEU A 576 30.90 28.35 -25.08
CA LEU A 576 31.82 28.41 -26.21
C LEU A 576 31.44 29.55 -27.18
N ALA A 577 30.16 29.68 -27.52
CA ALA A 577 29.67 30.75 -28.39
C ALA A 577 29.92 32.16 -27.80
N VAL A 578 29.74 32.34 -26.48
CA VAL A 578 29.96 33.62 -25.79
C VAL A 578 31.45 33.95 -25.62
N LYS A 579 32.33 32.94 -25.56
CA LYS A 579 33.79 33.12 -25.43
C LYS A 579 34.49 33.37 -26.77
N ASN A 580 33.86 33.02 -27.89
CA ASN A 580 34.42 33.26 -29.22
C ASN A 580 34.61 34.77 -29.50
N PRO A 581 35.83 35.22 -29.82
CA PRO A 581 36.16 36.63 -29.99
C PRO A 581 35.60 37.27 -31.28
N GLU A 582 35.16 36.46 -32.25
CA GLU A 582 34.54 36.95 -33.50
C GLU A 582 33.12 37.47 -33.32
N PHE A 583 32.49 37.23 -32.16
CA PHE A 583 31.13 37.69 -31.86
C PHE A 583 31.17 38.98 -31.02
N PRO A 584 30.41 40.03 -31.39
CA PRO A 584 30.37 41.28 -30.62
C PRO A 584 29.84 41.01 -29.21
N ARG A 585 30.72 41.21 -28.22
CA ARG A 585 30.48 40.90 -26.80
C ARG A 585 29.41 41.83 -26.21
N ARG A 586 28.13 41.43 -26.25
CA ARG A 586 27.05 42.16 -25.56
C ARG A 586 27.08 41.82 -24.06
N SER A 587 27.32 42.82 -23.21
CA SER A 587 27.32 42.69 -21.75
C SER A 587 25.96 42.28 -21.16
N ALA A 588 24.88 42.40 -21.95
CA ALA A 588 23.55 41.89 -21.61
C ALA A 588 23.49 40.36 -21.67
N ASP A 589 24.15 39.75 -22.67
CA ASP A 589 24.07 38.30 -22.92
C ASP A 589 24.87 37.50 -21.87
N THR A 590 25.97 38.07 -21.36
CA THR A 590 26.73 37.50 -20.23
C THR A 590 25.95 37.56 -18.90
N LYS A 591 25.19 38.63 -18.64
CA LYS A 591 24.32 38.72 -17.46
C LYS A 591 23.13 37.75 -17.55
N ILE A 592 22.63 37.51 -18.75
CA ILE A 592 21.55 36.54 -19.01
C ILE A 592 22.08 35.11 -18.85
N ALA A 593 23.24 34.79 -19.44
CA ALA A 593 23.89 33.48 -19.32
C ALA A 593 24.20 33.11 -17.85
N LYS A 594 24.70 34.06 -17.04
CA LYS A 594 24.93 33.82 -15.59
C LYS A 594 23.65 33.46 -14.84
N ARG A 595 22.51 34.10 -15.17
CA ARG A 595 21.21 33.79 -14.55
C ARG A 595 20.70 32.41 -14.95
N MET A 596 20.90 32.02 -16.21
CA MET A 596 20.58 30.68 -16.68
C MET A 596 21.46 29.60 -16.04
N ALA A 597 22.75 29.89 -15.82
CA ALA A 597 23.70 28.99 -15.16
C ALA A 597 23.29 28.68 -13.71
N VAL A 598 22.88 29.71 -12.96
CA VAL A 598 22.40 29.56 -11.58
C VAL A 598 21.22 28.61 -11.54
N LEU A 599 20.31 28.70 -12.53
CA LEU A 599 19.13 27.88 -12.54
C LEU A 599 19.40 26.40 -12.87
N ILE A 600 20.30 26.14 -13.83
CA ILE A 600 20.74 24.78 -14.14
C ILE A 600 21.45 24.16 -12.92
N PHE A 601 22.26 24.95 -12.21
CA PHE A 601 22.95 24.48 -11.02
C PHE A 601 21.98 24.19 -9.86
N THR A 602 20.96 25.03 -9.65
CA THR A 602 19.93 24.77 -8.64
C THR A 602 19.09 23.54 -8.98
N ASP A 603 18.73 23.37 -10.25
CA ASP A 603 18.00 22.19 -10.74
C ASP A 603 18.83 20.90 -10.53
N PHE A 604 20.11 20.92 -10.93
CA PHE A 604 21.04 19.81 -10.70
C PHE A 604 21.19 19.45 -9.23
N LEU A 605 21.42 20.44 -8.36
CA LEU A 605 21.57 20.20 -6.92
C LEU A 605 20.30 19.61 -6.29
N CYS A 606 19.12 19.94 -6.82
CA CYS A 606 17.86 19.38 -6.34
C CYS A 606 17.58 17.98 -6.91
N MET A 607 17.93 17.72 -8.17
CA MET A 607 17.61 16.45 -8.86
C MET A 607 18.68 15.37 -8.72
N ALA A 608 19.95 15.72 -8.50
CA ALA A 608 21.05 14.76 -8.41
C ALA A 608 20.94 13.81 -7.20
N PRO A 609 20.63 14.28 -5.97
CA PRO A 609 20.44 13.38 -4.83
C PRO A 609 19.28 12.41 -5.07
N ILE A 610 18.15 12.92 -5.59
CA ILE A 610 16.94 12.13 -5.85
C ILE A 610 17.23 11.03 -6.88
N SER A 611 17.88 11.39 -7.98
CA SER A 611 18.25 10.43 -9.04
C SER A 611 19.22 9.37 -8.54
N PHE A 612 20.23 9.76 -7.76
CA PHE A 612 21.22 8.82 -7.20
C PHE A 612 20.55 7.76 -6.32
N PHE A 613 19.74 8.18 -5.35
CA PHE A 613 19.07 7.24 -4.44
C PHE A 613 17.98 6.42 -5.13
N ALA A 614 17.26 6.99 -6.10
CA ALA A 614 16.30 6.26 -6.90
C ALA A 614 16.96 5.15 -7.73
N ILE A 615 18.14 5.42 -8.31
CA ILE A 615 18.95 4.42 -9.01
C ILE A 615 19.44 3.33 -8.05
N SER A 616 19.98 3.69 -6.88
CA SER A 616 20.42 2.70 -5.88
C SER A 616 19.28 1.79 -5.43
N ALA A 617 18.08 2.36 -5.24
CA ALA A 617 16.87 1.59 -4.92
C ALA A 617 16.46 0.67 -6.08
N ALA A 618 16.53 1.14 -7.34
CA ALA A 618 16.21 0.34 -8.52
C ALA A 618 17.15 -0.87 -8.72
N PHE A 619 18.41 -0.77 -8.29
CA PHE A 619 19.37 -1.88 -8.26
C PHE A 619 19.26 -2.79 -7.03
N LYS A 620 18.24 -2.61 -6.18
CA LYS A 620 18.02 -3.36 -4.92
C LYS A 620 19.15 -3.21 -3.90
N VAL A 621 19.90 -2.10 -3.95
CA VAL A 621 20.93 -1.74 -2.95
C VAL A 621 20.55 -0.38 -2.32
N PRO A 622 19.53 -0.32 -1.44
CA PRO A 622 19.12 0.93 -0.83
C PRO A 622 20.22 1.43 0.12
N LEU A 623 20.93 2.49 -0.27
CA LEU A 623 22.00 3.13 0.52
C LEU A 623 21.46 4.04 1.64
N ILE A 624 20.16 4.34 1.62
CA ILE A 624 19.48 5.17 2.62
C ILE A 624 18.19 4.48 3.05
N THR A 625 17.86 4.55 4.34
CA THR A 625 16.54 4.12 4.81
C THR A 625 15.47 5.05 4.24
N VAL A 626 14.29 4.52 3.94
CA VAL A 626 13.21 5.34 3.34
C VAL A 626 12.79 6.48 4.26
N THR A 627 12.86 6.31 5.59
CA THR A 627 12.66 7.38 6.56
C THR A 627 13.54 8.60 6.27
N ASN A 628 14.82 8.38 5.92
CA ASN A 628 15.75 9.45 5.61
C ASN A 628 15.61 9.95 4.16
N SER A 629 15.13 9.13 3.22
CA SER A 629 14.82 9.59 1.86
C SER A 629 13.62 10.55 1.81
N LYS A 630 12.73 10.52 2.82
CA LYS A 630 11.67 11.53 3.00
C LYS A 630 12.24 12.96 3.02
N ILE A 631 13.43 13.17 3.61
CA ILE A 631 14.08 14.49 3.65
C ILE A 631 14.36 15.01 2.23
N LEU A 632 14.81 14.12 1.33
CA LEU A 632 15.11 14.47 -0.06
C LEU A 632 13.85 14.81 -0.85
N LEU A 633 12.79 14.02 -0.66
CA LEU A 633 11.51 14.23 -1.34
C LEU A 633 10.71 15.41 -0.79
N VAL A 634 10.86 15.73 0.49
CA VAL A 634 10.11 16.81 1.14
C VAL A 634 10.80 18.17 1.03
N LEU A 635 12.14 18.20 1.06
CA LEU A 635 12.90 19.45 0.97
C LEU A 635 13.43 19.67 -0.44
N PHE A 636 14.24 18.76 -0.98
CA PHE A 636 14.99 19.02 -2.21
C PHE A 636 14.13 18.98 -3.46
N PHE A 637 13.19 18.03 -3.54
CA PHE A 637 12.28 17.92 -4.69
C PHE A 637 11.48 19.20 -4.97
N PRO A 638 10.82 19.85 -3.97
CA PRO A 638 10.04 21.05 -4.23
C PRO A 638 10.82 22.37 -4.21
N ILE A 639 12.08 22.40 -3.75
CA ILE A 639 12.90 23.62 -3.74
C ILE A 639 13.09 24.17 -5.17
N ASN A 640 13.22 23.29 -6.16
CA ASN A 640 13.38 23.69 -7.56
C ASN A 640 12.17 24.50 -8.06
N SER A 641 10.95 23.98 -7.84
CA SER A 641 9.69 24.64 -8.20
C SER A 641 9.45 25.95 -7.42
N CYS A 642 9.98 26.06 -6.20
CA CYS A 642 9.95 27.31 -5.43
C CYS A 642 10.94 28.35 -5.98
N ALA A 643 12.14 27.94 -6.41
CA ALA A 643 13.19 28.85 -6.86
C ALA A 643 12.93 29.44 -8.26
N ASN A 644 12.27 28.69 -9.14
CA ASN A 644 12.01 29.05 -10.54
C ASN A 644 11.37 30.45 -10.74
N PRO A 645 10.28 30.82 -10.04
CA PRO A 645 9.70 32.17 -10.11
C PRO A 645 10.68 33.30 -9.75
N PHE A 646 11.53 33.08 -8.74
CA PHE A 646 12.47 34.09 -8.29
C PHE A 646 13.60 34.28 -9.30
N LEU A 647 14.16 33.18 -9.79
CA LEU A 647 15.28 33.17 -10.71
C LEU A 647 14.93 33.70 -12.12
N TYR A 648 13.73 33.38 -12.65
CA TYR A 648 13.33 33.77 -14.02
C TYR A 648 12.41 34.98 -14.11
N ALA A 649 11.47 35.15 -13.19
CA ALA A 649 10.43 36.17 -13.32
C ALA A 649 10.74 37.38 -12.43
N ILE A 650 10.78 37.20 -11.11
CA ILE A 650 10.75 38.31 -10.13
C ILE A 650 12.01 39.19 -10.21
N PHE A 651 13.19 38.64 -10.51
CA PHE A 651 14.42 39.44 -10.65
C PHE A 651 14.61 40.08 -12.04
N THR A 652 13.71 39.83 -12.99
CA THR A 652 13.79 40.37 -14.35
C THR A 652 13.18 41.77 -14.42
N LYS A 653 13.92 42.75 -14.99
CA LYS A 653 13.48 44.16 -15.03
C LYS A 653 12.14 44.37 -15.76
N ALA A 654 11.89 43.58 -16.82
CA ALA A 654 10.64 43.63 -17.58
C ALA A 654 9.44 43.11 -16.77
N PHE A 655 9.60 41.99 -16.06
CA PHE A 655 8.55 41.43 -15.21
C PHE A 655 8.25 42.32 -14.01
N ARG A 656 9.28 42.89 -13.35
CA ARG A 656 9.07 43.88 -12.28
C ARG A 656 8.22 45.06 -12.76
N LYS A 657 8.49 45.59 -13.96
CA LYS A 657 7.70 46.68 -14.55
C LYS A 657 6.23 46.28 -14.72
N ASP A 658 5.96 45.11 -15.29
CA ASP A 658 4.60 44.61 -15.52
C ASP A 658 3.88 44.30 -14.19
N ALA A 659 4.57 43.74 -13.19
CA ALA A 659 4.04 43.50 -11.85
C ALA A 659 3.73 44.80 -11.09
N TYR A 660 4.59 45.83 -11.18
CA TYR A 660 4.31 47.13 -10.59
C TYR A 660 3.13 47.84 -11.28
N GLN A 661 2.94 47.64 -12.58
CA GLN A 661 1.76 48.14 -13.31
C GLN A 661 0.47 47.43 -12.86
N LEU A 662 0.53 46.13 -12.61
CA LEU A 662 -0.59 45.35 -12.07
C LEU A 662 -0.93 45.76 -10.63
N MET A 663 0.07 45.91 -9.75
CA MET A 663 -0.15 46.38 -8.38
C MET A 663 -0.75 47.80 -8.33
N SER A 664 -0.33 48.66 -9.26
CA SER A 664 -0.92 50.00 -9.46
C SER A 664 -2.38 49.94 -9.91
N ALA A 665 -2.76 48.96 -10.74
CA ALA A 665 -4.15 48.74 -11.16
C ALA A 665 -5.03 48.14 -10.04
N MET A 666 -4.44 47.38 -9.11
CA MET A 666 -5.12 46.82 -7.93
C MET A 666 -5.11 47.75 -6.70
N GLY A 667 -4.57 48.97 -6.81
CA GLY A 667 -4.69 50.01 -5.79
C GLY A 667 -3.56 50.11 -4.75
N CYS A 668 -2.55 49.23 -4.77
CA CYS A 668 -1.40 49.29 -3.86
C CYS A 668 -0.14 49.86 -4.56
N CYS A 669 0.66 50.66 -3.83
CA CYS A 669 1.94 51.24 -4.32
C CYS A 669 1.87 52.26 -5.47
N LYS A 670 0.92 53.21 -5.45
CA LYS A 670 0.81 54.32 -6.43
C LYS A 670 2.11 55.14 -6.61
N SER A 671 2.91 55.28 -5.55
CA SER A 671 4.16 56.09 -5.54
C SER A 671 5.31 55.50 -6.38
N LYS A 672 5.46 54.16 -6.48
CA LYS A 672 6.53 53.53 -7.29
C LYS A 672 6.15 53.39 -8.78
N ALA A 673 4.86 53.31 -9.08
CA ALA A 673 4.36 53.25 -10.47
C ALA A 673 4.48 54.60 -11.20
N SER A 674 4.38 55.73 -10.49
CA SER A 674 4.56 57.07 -11.06
C SER A 674 6.01 57.33 -11.49
N VAL A 675 7.00 56.83 -10.75
CA VAL A 675 8.43 56.97 -11.08
C VAL A 675 8.80 56.28 -12.40
N TYR A 676 8.20 55.12 -12.68
CA TYR A 676 8.40 54.42 -13.96
C TYR A 676 7.64 55.05 -15.12
N ARG A 677 6.45 55.64 -14.88
CA ARG A 677 5.75 56.47 -15.88
C ARG A 677 6.56 57.72 -16.23
N MET A 678 7.15 58.39 -15.23
CA MET A 678 7.98 59.59 -15.43
C MET A 678 9.24 59.28 -16.27
N LYS A 679 9.92 58.15 -16.00
CA LYS A 679 11.10 57.72 -16.78
C LYS A 679 10.78 57.37 -18.24
N ALA A 680 9.62 56.78 -18.51
CA ALA A 680 9.17 56.51 -19.87
C ALA A 680 8.86 57.81 -20.63
N TYR A 681 8.17 58.75 -19.96
CA TYR A 681 7.84 60.06 -20.53
C TYR A 681 9.09 60.94 -20.77
N CYS A 682 10.06 60.94 -19.85
CA CYS A 682 11.33 61.66 -20.03
C CYS A 682 12.20 61.05 -21.14
N SER A 683 12.20 59.72 -21.31
CA SER A 683 12.95 59.06 -22.40
C SER A 683 12.32 59.33 -23.77
N GLU A 684 10.99 59.40 -23.85
CA GLU A 684 10.26 59.70 -25.08
C GLU A 684 10.39 61.19 -25.48
N ASN A 685 10.43 62.09 -24.49
CA ASN A 685 10.70 63.51 -24.72
C ASN A 685 12.17 63.80 -25.07
N ALA A 686 13.13 63.06 -24.52
CA ALA A 686 14.54 63.17 -24.90
C ALA A 686 14.82 62.68 -26.34
N ILE A 687 14.07 61.69 -26.82
CA ILE A 687 14.14 61.23 -28.21
C ILE A 687 13.46 62.23 -29.15
N LYS A 688 12.34 62.83 -28.75
CA LYS A 688 11.67 63.90 -29.52
C LYS A 688 12.46 65.21 -29.55
N SER A 689 13.16 65.59 -28.48
CA SER A 689 14.03 66.77 -28.48
C SER A 689 15.27 66.60 -29.35
N ASN A 690 15.85 65.39 -29.39
CA ASN A 690 16.98 65.07 -30.27
C ASN A 690 16.60 64.97 -31.75
N LEU A 691 15.36 64.57 -32.09
CA LEU A 691 14.87 64.62 -33.47
C LEU A 691 14.43 66.02 -33.92
N GLY A 692 14.00 66.89 -32.99
CA GLY A 692 13.57 68.26 -33.29
C GLY A 692 14.70 69.26 -33.51
N SER A 693 15.91 68.99 -33.00
CA SER A 693 17.06 69.91 -33.11
C SER A 693 17.84 69.80 -34.42
N ASN A 694 17.59 68.79 -35.26
CA ASN A 694 18.34 68.59 -36.52
C ASN A 694 17.68 69.24 -37.76
N ASN A 695 16.59 69.99 -37.61
CA ASN A 695 15.82 70.53 -38.75
C ASN A 695 15.54 72.04 -38.70
N LYS A 696 16.35 72.85 -38.01
CA LYS A 696 16.31 74.32 -38.19
C LYS A 696 17.70 74.96 -38.26
N GLU A 697 17.90 75.62 -39.40
CA GLU A 697 18.72 76.81 -39.67
C GLU A 697 20.22 76.63 -40.03
N SER A 698 20.41 76.55 -41.36
CA SER A 698 21.46 77.27 -42.08
C SER A 698 21.16 78.78 -42.03
N GLY A 699 22.15 79.61 -41.62
CA GLY A 699 22.07 81.07 -41.77
C GLY A 699 22.97 81.90 -40.85
N THR A 700 24.19 82.20 -41.31
CA THR A 700 24.98 83.44 -41.08
C THR A 700 25.30 83.94 -39.65
N GLY A 701 26.60 83.87 -39.30
CA GLY A 701 27.43 84.99 -38.78
C GLY A 701 27.18 85.59 -37.38
N GLY A 702 28.13 85.40 -36.46
CA GLY A 702 28.24 86.24 -35.24
C GLY A 702 29.14 85.68 -34.12
N ARG A 703 30.05 86.51 -33.61
CA ARG A 703 31.10 86.26 -32.60
C ARG A 703 30.57 86.35 -31.13
N ARG A 704 31.31 85.74 -30.18
CA ARG A 704 31.30 85.87 -28.68
C ARG A 704 30.11 85.20 -27.95
N ALA A 705 30.15 84.69 -26.71
CA ALA A 705 31.09 84.64 -25.58
C ALA A 705 30.77 83.43 -24.68
N ALA A 706 31.74 83.04 -23.83
CA ALA A 706 31.64 82.02 -22.78
C ALA A 706 30.81 82.46 -21.56
N VAL A 707 30.10 81.53 -20.91
CA VAL A 707 29.86 81.49 -19.43
C VAL A 707 29.69 80.04 -18.97
N ALA A 708 30.32 79.74 -17.84
CA ALA A 708 30.41 78.47 -17.13
C ALA A 708 29.15 78.11 -16.31
N GLY A 709 29.03 76.84 -15.93
CA GLY A 709 28.08 76.33 -14.93
C GLY A 709 28.40 74.90 -14.50
N GLN A 710 29.06 74.77 -13.34
CA GLN A 710 29.47 73.56 -12.59
C GLN A 710 28.40 72.46 -12.52
N SER A 711 28.73 71.18 -12.77
CA SER A 711 29.35 70.21 -11.86
C SER A 711 28.65 70.07 -10.50
N HIS A 712 27.85 69.01 -10.34
CA HIS A 712 27.79 68.22 -9.11
C HIS A 712 27.40 66.77 -9.45
N HIS A 713 28.42 65.98 -9.73
CA HIS A 713 28.41 64.52 -9.63
C HIS A 713 28.98 64.21 -8.25
N LEU A 714 28.30 63.42 -7.41
CA LEU A 714 28.88 62.32 -6.61
C LEU A 714 27.86 61.74 -5.61
N LYS A 715 27.92 60.40 -5.53
CA LYS A 715 27.67 59.52 -4.37
C LYS A 715 26.22 59.31 -3.92
N GLU A 716 25.65 58.21 -4.41
CA GLU A 716 25.38 57.06 -3.53
C GLU A 716 25.26 55.77 -4.37
N GLU A 717 26.37 55.06 -4.46
CA GLU A 717 26.47 53.69 -4.96
C GLU A 717 26.81 52.82 -3.73
N ARG A 718 25.89 51.92 -3.34
CA ARG A 718 26.07 50.66 -2.59
C ARG A 718 24.87 50.44 -1.69
N GLU A 719 24.00 49.52 -2.09
CA GLU A 719 23.59 48.41 -1.22
C GLU A 719 22.74 47.40 -1.99
N LEU A 720 22.99 46.11 -1.67
CA LEU A 720 22.40 44.88 -2.15
C LEU A 720 22.76 44.41 -3.58
N THR A 721 23.98 43.86 -3.65
CA THR A 721 24.26 42.56 -4.29
C THR A 721 23.40 41.45 -3.72
#